data_AF-A0A4V2J6M8-F1
#
_entry.id   AF-A0A4V2J6M8-F1
#
_cell.length_a   1.000
_cell.length_b   1.000
_cell.length_c   1.000
_cell.angle_alpha   90.00
_cell.angle_beta   90.00
_cell.angle_gamma   90.00
#
_symmetry.space_group_name_H-M   'P 1'
#
loop_
_entity.id
_entity.type
_entity.pdbx_description
1 polymer ?
#
loop_
_entity_poly.entity_id
_entity_poly.type
_entity_poly.pdbx_seq_one_letter_code
_entity_poly.pdbx_strand_id
1 'polypeptide(L)'
;MGNQSLCKNQGNMVMINIMQCKMLRVFLCSQTILLTFFFFIFALPATSSEVADLQVMQPDSLNVISSQVGSTLAEVSQHGVAESAQSTAGSFATNEMQSWLSQFGTASIELNVDNSGDWGNSAFDFLTPLYDSQQSMLFTQVGLRAPDGRTTGNMGMGVRTFYHKNWMFGGNVFFDDDFTGKNRRIGVGAEAWTDDLKLSANTYIGTTEWHQSRDFDDYNEKPADGFDLRVEGYLPAYPQLGAKLMYEQYYGDDVALFDKDNLQSNPSAMTTGINYTPIPLISMGIDYKRGQSAMSDTQFNLNLRYDIGRAWRDQISPTQVGVQRSLAGSRYDLVERNNAIVLAYQKKDLAKTLNDLRLNVTKNNSPADGISTDELSAQAVMSDGSPASGVNVHWSVSADAQLAASTSVTDSQGIANVGVTSKKAQQVLVQASVDTLSRSTSVMFSQSVNSVNLSLVKNNSKPDGTDENTGELVVKDFDGQAIDGAEVKWTVDHGASIVHQQSTTDSHGKAVVGFTNVHAGEVRLNATVDAKSSSVVSQFSAASVGQAMTSMLQDNQLANNSAEDTAHVVVKDSAGNLMPNVAVAWSLSDSTTAAITQQSTTTDAQGEAHVAVKNSAAGTVTITATAQGKSGATVGTFEAIPVASVNVSMLINNQLANNSAEDTAHVVVKDSAGNLMPNVAVAWSLSDSTTAAI
;
A
#
# COMPACT_ATOMS: atom_id res chain seq x y z
N MET A 1 -35.38 21.33 -10.49
CA MET A 1 -35.54 20.47 -11.67
C MET A 1 -34.31 19.59 -11.73
N GLY A 2 -34.30 18.27 -11.52
CA GLY A 2 -35.32 17.24 -11.32
C GLY A 2 -34.61 15.93 -11.69
N ASN A 3 -34.18 15.12 -10.72
CA ASN A 3 -33.83 13.71 -10.92
C ASN A 3 -33.52 12.95 -9.61
N GLN A 4 -34.50 12.85 -8.71
CA GLN A 4 -34.43 11.89 -7.58
C GLN A 4 -35.73 11.09 -7.32
N SER A 5 -36.76 11.19 -8.17
CA SER A 5 -38.06 10.53 -7.90
C SER A 5 -38.32 9.23 -8.67
N LEU A 6 -37.36 8.70 -9.44
CA LEU A 6 -37.60 7.52 -10.31
C LEU A 6 -37.15 6.18 -9.72
N CYS A 7 -36.33 6.14 -8.66
CA CYS A 7 -35.93 4.88 -8.01
C CYS A 7 -36.85 4.42 -6.86
N LYS A 8 -37.85 5.22 -6.44
CA LYS A 8 -38.77 4.84 -5.35
C LYS A 8 -40.00 4.05 -5.83
N ASN A 9 -40.34 4.07 -7.12
CA ASN A 9 -41.54 3.42 -7.65
C ASN A 9 -41.33 2.00 -8.20
N GLN A 10 -40.10 1.54 -8.41
CA GLN A 10 -39.84 0.13 -8.78
C GLN A 10 -39.81 -0.81 -7.56
N GLY A 11 -39.46 -0.31 -6.36
CA GLY A 11 -39.48 -1.11 -5.13
C GLY A 11 -40.88 -1.55 -4.68
N ASN A 12 -41.89 -0.67 -4.81
CA ASN A 12 -43.28 -1.00 -4.45
C ASN A 12 -43.94 -2.01 -5.41
N MET A 13 -43.57 -2.02 -6.69
CA MET A 13 -44.12 -2.97 -7.67
C MET A 13 -43.52 -4.38 -7.53
N VAL A 14 -42.27 -4.47 -7.07
CA VAL A 14 -41.60 -5.76 -6.79
C VAL A 14 -42.08 -6.35 -5.47
N MET A 15 -42.35 -5.53 -4.43
CA MET A 15 -42.95 -6.02 -3.18
C MET A 15 -44.38 -6.55 -3.35
N ILE A 16 -45.22 -5.91 -4.17
CA ILE A 16 -46.59 -6.38 -4.45
C ILE A 16 -46.57 -7.71 -5.24
N ASN A 17 -45.66 -7.86 -6.21
CA ASN A 17 -45.51 -9.11 -6.97
C ASN A 17 -44.93 -10.27 -6.13
N ILE A 18 -44.04 -9.99 -5.16
CA ILE A 18 -43.51 -11.02 -4.26
C ILE A 18 -44.57 -11.43 -3.22
N MET A 19 -45.36 -10.48 -2.69
CA MET A 19 -46.51 -10.79 -1.82
C MET A 19 -47.57 -11.62 -2.56
N GLN A 20 -47.91 -11.28 -3.82
CA GLN A 20 -48.87 -12.04 -4.62
C GLN A 20 -48.36 -13.45 -4.96
N CYS A 21 -47.06 -13.63 -5.24
CA CYS A 21 -46.48 -14.96 -5.49
C CYS A 21 -46.38 -15.84 -4.23
N LYS A 22 -46.11 -15.25 -3.05
CA LYS A 22 -46.13 -15.96 -1.76
C LYS A 22 -47.56 -16.34 -1.34
N MET A 23 -48.52 -15.42 -1.47
CA MET A 23 -49.95 -15.71 -1.31
C MET A 23 -50.39 -16.83 -2.25
N LEU A 24 -50.00 -16.79 -3.53
CA LEU A 24 -50.42 -17.80 -4.52
C LEU A 24 -49.87 -19.19 -4.19
N ARG A 25 -48.64 -19.32 -3.69
CA ARG A 25 -48.09 -20.64 -3.29
C ARG A 25 -48.72 -21.22 -2.03
N VAL A 26 -48.97 -20.39 -1.01
CA VAL A 26 -49.67 -20.83 0.21
C VAL A 26 -51.15 -21.12 -0.07
N PHE A 27 -51.80 -20.31 -0.91
CA PHE A 27 -53.16 -20.51 -1.36
C PHE A 27 -53.31 -21.73 -2.29
N LEU A 28 -52.33 -22.05 -3.14
CA LEU A 28 -52.34 -23.29 -3.92
C LEU A 28 -52.08 -24.53 -3.04
N CYS A 29 -51.14 -24.47 -2.09
CA CYS A 29 -50.88 -25.61 -1.19
C CYS A 29 -52.08 -25.87 -0.27
N SER A 30 -52.69 -24.81 0.28
CA SER A 30 -53.91 -24.92 1.08
C SER A 30 -55.12 -25.33 0.22
N GLN A 31 -55.27 -24.85 -1.02
CA GLN A 31 -56.33 -25.33 -1.93
C GLN A 31 -56.15 -26.80 -2.30
N THR A 32 -54.93 -27.31 -2.43
CA THR A 32 -54.71 -28.72 -2.80
C THR A 32 -55.05 -29.66 -1.64
N ILE A 33 -54.73 -29.27 -0.40
CA ILE A 33 -55.10 -29.99 0.84
C ILE A 33 -56.61 -29.85 1.11
N LEU A 34 -57.19 -28.65 0.92
CA LEU A 34 -58.62 -28.41 1.13
C LEU A 34 -59.48 -29.10 0.07
N LEU A 35 -59.08 -29.13 -1.22
CA LEU A 35 -59.82 -29.85 -2.28
C LEU A 35 -59.73 -31.37 -2.14
N THR A 36 -58.59 -31.92 -1.72
CA THR A 36 -58.45 -33.38 -1.52
C THR A 36 -59.23 -33.88 -0.30
N PHE A 37 -59.38 -33.04 0.74
CA PHE A 37 -60.22 -33.35 1.91
C PHE A 37 -61.73 -33.10 1.65
N PHE A 38 -62.10 -32.04 0.92
CA PHE A 38 -63.51 -31.77 0.56
C PHE A 38 -64.11 -32.85 -0.35
N PHE A 39 -63.30 -33.47 -1.23
CA PHE A 39 -63.77 -34.54 -2.11
C PHE A 39 -64.07 -35.86 -1.38
N PHE A 40 -63.44 -36.10 -0.22
CA PHE A 40 -63.68 -37.30 0.59
C PHE A 40 -64.88 -37.17 1.54
N ILE A 41 -65.21 -35.95 2.00
CA ILE A 41 -66.32 -35.73 2.94
C ILE A 41 -67.70 -35.74 2.25
N PHE A 42 -67.78 -35.41 0.94
CA PHE A 42 -69.05 -35.36 0.20
C PHE A 42 -69.42 -36.63 -0.59
N ALA A 43 -68.64 -37.71 -0.47
CA ALA A 43 -68.87 -38.97 -1.19
C ALA A 43 -69.23 -40.14 -0.26
N LEU A 44 -70.27 -39.99 0.57
CA LEU A 44 -70.90 -41.14 1.25
C LEU A 44 -72.43 -41.11 1.05
N PRO A 45 -73.05 -42.17 0.51
CA PRO A 45 -74.49 -42.30 0.46
C PRO A 45 -75.02 -42.62 1.85
N ALA A 46 -76.14 -41.99 2.23
CA ALA A 46 -76.87 -42.33 3.44
C ALA A 46 -77.58 -43.68 3.25
N THR A 47 -77.21 -44.69 4.05
CA THR A 47 -78.04 -45.89 4.24
C THR A 47 -78.10 -46.30 5.71
N SER A 48 -79.30 -46.65 6.14
CA SER A 48 -79.76 -47.01 7.49
C SER A 48 -79.45 -48.46 7.89
N SER A 49 -79.45 -48.70 9.21
CA SER A 49 -79.55 -50.01 9.95
C SER A 49 -78.36 -50.97 9.79
N GLU A 50 -77.81 -51.66 10.80
CA GLU A 50 -78.39 -52.35 11.98
C GLU A 50 -77.30 -52.55 13.08
N VAL A 51 -77.73 -52.85 14.32
CA VAL A 51 -76.90 -53.02 15.52
C VAL A 51 -76.22 -54.38 15.54
N ALA A 52 -74.90 -54.45 15.80
CA ALA A 52 -74.18 -55.69 16.12
C ALA A 52 -73.51 -55.59 17.50
N ASP A 53 -73.79 -56.59 18.34
CA ASP A 53 -73.37 -56.72 19.74
C ASP A 53 -71.83 -56.72 19.92
N LEU A 54 -71.36 -56.00 20.93
CA LEU A 54 -69.97 -55.97 21.39
C LEU A 54 -69.74 -57.07 22.45
N GLN A 55 -68.97 -58.11 22.09
CA GLN A 55 -68.35 -59.01 23.06
C GLN A 55 -67.04 -58.41 23.60
N VAL A 56 -66.89 -58.51 24.93
CA VAL A 56 -65.79 -58.02 25.76
C VAL A 56 -64.48 -58.76 25.44
N MET A 57 -63.39 -58.03 25.16
CA MET A 57 -62.03 -58.59 25.05
C MET A 57 -61.33 -58.69 26.42
N GLN A 58 -60.67 -59.82 26.66
CA GLN A 58 -59.95 -60.25 27.86
C GLN A 58 -58.48 -59.73 27.94
N PRO A 59 -57.79 -59.83 29.11
CA PRO A 59 -56.68 -58.95 29.52
C PRO A 59 -55.25 -59.27 28.98
N ASP A 60 -55.08 -60.04 27.91
CA ASP A 60 -53.74 -60.39 27.37
C ASP A 60 -53.15 -59.36 26.38
N SER A 61 -53.81 -58.22 26.15
CA SER A 61 -53.44 -57.22 25.14
C SER A 61 -52.31 -56.24 25.53
N LEU A 62 -51.88 -56.21 26.80
CA LEU A 62 -50.83 -55.29 27.26
C LEU A 62 -49.41 -55.64 26.77
N ASN A 63 -49.14 -56.93 26.47
CA ASN A 63 -47.84 -57.37 25.95
C ASN A 63 -47.67 -57.16 24.44
N VAL A 64 -48.78 -57.03 23.71
CA VAL A 64 -48.77 -56.76 22.26
C VAL A 64 -48.57 -55.26 21.99
N ILE A 65 -49.15 -54.40 22.83
CA ILE A 65 -49.00 -52.95 22.71
C ILE A 65 -47.60 -52.50 23.12
N SER A 66 -47.01 -53.10 24.17
CA SER A 66 -45.63 -52.76 24.60
C SER A 66 -44.57 -53.19 23.58
N SER A 67 -44.76 -54.32 22.89
CA SER A 67 -43.86 -54.78 21.83
C SER A 67 -44.00 -53.97 20.54
N GLN A 68 -45.21 -53.54 20.17
CA GLN A 68 -45.43 -52.64 19.03
C GLN A 68 -44.85 -51.24 19.26
N VAL A 69 -45.09 -50.63 20.43
CA VAL A 69 -44.54 -49.31 20.80
C VAL A 69 -43.01 -49.34 20.92
N GLY A 70 -42.44 -50.43 21.44
CA GLY A 70 -40.99 -50.64 21.48
C GLY A 70 -40.36 -50.72 20.09
N SER A 71 -41.04 -51.36 19.12
CA SER A 71 -40.57 -51.45 17.74
C SER A 71 -40.71 -50.15 16.94
N THR A 72 -41.77 -49.36 17.17
CA THR A 72 -41.96 -48.05 16.52
C THR A 72 -40.99 -47.00 17.05
N LEU A 73 -40.73 -46.97 18.37
CA LEU A 73 -39.68 -46.11 18.91
C LEU A 73 -38.27 -46.51 18.41
N ALA A 74 -38.02 -47.81 18.21
CA ALA A 74 -36.75 -48.30 17.66
C ALA A 74 -36.55 -47.89 16.19
N GLU A 75 -37.58 -47.96 15.35
CA GLU A 75 -37.52 -47.52 13.94
C GLU A 75 -37.40 -45.99 13.79
N VAL A 76 -38.12 -45.20 14.61
CA VAL A 76 -37.99 -43.73 14.65
C VAL A 76 -36.59 -43.30 15.09
N SER A 77 -35.95 -44.09 15.97
CA SER A 77 -34.59 -43.82 16.45
C SER A 77 -33.50 -44.03 15.38
N GLN A 78 -33.73 -44.90 14.37
CA GLN A 78 -32.75 -45.19 13.33
C GLN A 78 -32.93 -44.37 12.04
N HIS A 79 -34.16 -44.01 11.65
CA HIS A 79 -34.44 -43.46 10.30
C HIS A 79 -35.05 -42.05 10.28
N GLY A 80 -35.33 -41.45 11.45
CA GLY A 80 -35.92 -40.12 11.53
C GLY A 80 -37.39 -40.07 11.09
N VAL A 81 -38.09 -39.01 11.51
CA VAL A 81 -39.56 -38.93 11.36
C VAL A 81 -39.99 -38.78 9.91
N ALA A 82 -39.16 -38.28 9.00
CA ALA A 82 -39.52 -38.15 7.58
C ALA A 82 -39.58 -39.50 6.85
N GLU A 83 -38.65 -40.43 7.09
CA GLU A 83 -38.68 -41.80 6.53
C GLU A 83 -39.71 -42.66 7.25
N SER A 84 -39.89 -42.49 8.56
CA SER A 84 -41.00 -43.12 9.29
C SER A 84 -42.36 -42.56 8.86
N ALA A 85 -42.46 -41.27 8.56
CA ALA A 85 -43.67 -40.65 8.01
C ALA A 85 -43.87 -41.04 6.54
N GLN A 86 -42.83 -41.38 5.77
CA GLN A 86 -42.96 -41.96 4.43
C GLN A 86 -43.31 -43.46 4.46
N SER A 87 -42.79 -44.24 5.40
CA SER A 87 -43.18 -45.65 5.59
C SER A 87 -44.60 -45.74 6.18
N THR A 88 -44.95 -44.82 7.08
CA THR A 88 -46.31 -44.63 7.60
C THR A 88 -47.23 -44.07 6.51
N ALA A 89 -46.83 -43.05 5.74
CA ALA A 89 -47.62 -42.53 4.61
C ALA A 89 -47.79 -43.55 3.46
N GLY A 90 -46.80 -44.43 3.27
CA GLY A 90 -46.82 -45.53 2.32
C GLY A 90 -47.71 -46.70 2.77
N SER A 91 -47.79 -46.98 4.08
CA SER A 91 -48.77 -47.92 4.66
C SER A 91 -50.16 -47.30 4.88
N PHE A 92 -50.29 -45.97 4.79
CA PHE A 92 -51.54 -45.22 4.89
C PHE A 92 -52.44 -45.35 3.64
N ALA A 93 -52.01 -46.10 2.62
CA ALA A 93 -52.70 -46.28 1.34
C ALA A 93 -53.37 -47.65 1.18
N THR A 94 -53.92 -48.22 2.26
CA THR A 94 -54.67 -49.50 2.23
C THR A 94 -56.00 -49.40 2.97
N ASN A 95 -56.94 -50.30 2.62
CA ASN A 95 -58.36 -50.37 3.02
C ASN A 95 -58.66 -50.31 4.54
N GLU A 96 -57.66 -50.27 5.43
CA GLU A 96 -57.79 -50.11 6.88
C GLU A 96 -58.10 -48.66 7.31
N MET A 97 -57.82 -47.65 6.47
CA MET A 97 -58.07 -46.22 6.76
C MET A 97 -59.54 -45.91 7.02
N GLN A 98 -60.48 -46.67 6.43
CA GLN A 98 -61.92 -46.46 6.60
C GLN A 98 -62.42 -46.88 8.00
N SER A 99 -61.72 -47.80 8.67
CA SER A 99 -62.04 -48.25 10.04
C SER A 99 -61.29 -47.47 11.13
N TRP A 100 -60.16 -46.85 10.78
CA TRP A 100 -59.38 -45.98 11.67
C TRP A 100 -59.95 -44.56 11.71
N LEU A 101 -60.36 -44.00 10.55
CA LEU A 101 -61.01 -42.68 10.46
C LEU A 101 -62.49 -42.68 10.87
N SER A 102 -63.12 -43.85 11.00
CA SER A 102 -64.49 -43.96 11.51
C SER A 102 -64.59 -43.82 13.04
N GLN A 103 -63.48 -43.53 13.72
CA GLN A 103 -63.39 -43.46 15.18
C GLN A 103 -63.44 -42.02 15.68
N PHE A 104 -63.90 -41.86 16.92
CA PHE A 104 -64.03 -40.58 17.64
C PHE A 104 -62.69 -39.81 17.68
N GLY A 105 -62.71 -38.49 17.81
CA GLY A 105 -61.48 -37.68 17.88
C GLY A 105 -61.72 -36.20 17.54
N THR A 106 -60.63 -35.43 17.47
CA THR A 106 -60.67 -33.99 17.16
C THR A 106 -59.63 -33.65 16.11
N ALA A 107 -60.08 -33.03 15.01
CA ALA A 107 -59.22 -32.38 14.03
C ALA A 107 -59.31 -30.86 14.19
N SER A 108 -58.18 -30.17 14.09
CA SER A 108 -58.09 -28.73 14.30
C SER A 108 -57.22 -28.10 13.22
N ILE A 109 -57.71 -27.02 12.63
CA ILE A 109 -56.93 -26.14 11.75
C ILE A 109 -56.83 -24.79 12.44
N GLU A 110 -55.61 -24.34 12.69
CA GLU A 110 -55.32 -23.04 13.28
C GLU A 110 -54.69 -22.14 12.22
N LEU A 111 -55.24 -20.93 12.07
CA LEU A 111 -54.74 -19.90 11.17
C LEU A 111 -54.39 -18.69 12.05
N ASN A 112 -53.10 -18.42 12.18
CA ASN A 112 -52.58 -17.34 13.01
C ASN A 112 -51.95 -16.27 12.13
N VAL A 113 -52.26 -15.00 12.43
CA VAL A 113 -51.64 -13.83 11.81
C VAL A 113 -51.07 -12.91 12.89
N ASP A 114 -49.81 -12.55 12.74
CA ASP A 114 -49.09 -11.68 13.68
C ASP A 114 -49.27 -10.19 13.33
N ASN A 115 -48.61 -9.31 14.09
CA ASN A 115 -48.63 -7.86 13.86
C ASN A 115 -47.87 -7.41 12.59
N SER A 116 -47.08 -8.31 11.98
CA SER A 116 -46.31 -8.07 10.75
C SER A 116 -47.08 -8.50 9.49
N GLY A 117 -48.21 -9.18 9.68
CA GLY A 117 -49.05 -9.72 8.61
C GLY A 117 -48.57 -11.07 8.07
N ASP A 118 -47.69 -11.76 8.81
CA ASP A 118 -47.22 -13.09 8.47
C ASP A 118 -48.22 -14.17 8.90
N TRP A 119 -48.41 -15.14 8.01
CA TRP A 119 -49.32 -16.28 8.19
C TRP A 119 -48.57 -17.59 8.50
N GLY A 120 -47.26 -17.49 8.79
CA GLY A 120 -46.36 -18.62 8.99
C GLY A 120 -46.80 -19.58 10.09
N ASN A 121 -47.61 -19.12 11.05
CA ASN A 121 -48.04 -19.92 12.21
C ASN A 121 -49.32 -20.74 11.98
N SER A 122 -49.65 -21.05 10.73
CA SER A 122 -50.76 -21.96 10.41
C SER A 122 -50.41 -23.41 10.79
N ALA A 123 -51.37 -24.11 11.39
CA ALA A 123 -51.18 -25.46 11.90
C ALA A 123 -52.38 -26.37 11.61
N PHE A 124 -52.10 -27.66 11.48
CA PHE A 124 -53.07 -28.74 11.51
C PHE A 124 -52.69 -29.71 12.64
N ASP A 125 -53.66 -30.06 13.47
CA ASP A 125 -53.49 -31.00 14.57
C ASP A 125 -54.65 -32.00 14.59
N PHE A 126 -54.34 -33.25 14.87
CA PHE A 126 -55.31 -34.33 14.95
C PHE A 126 -55.05 -35.19 16.19
N LEU A 127 -56.08 -35.35 17.02
CA LEU A 127 -56.07 -36.21 18.20
C LEU A 127 -57.08 -37.34 18.03
N THR A 128 -56.63 -38.55 18.30
CA THR A 128 -57.48 -39.74 18.29
C THR A 128 -57.26 -40.60 19.54
N PRO A 129 -58.34 -41.03 20.23
CA PRO A 129 -58.27 -42.00 21.31
C PRO A 129 -57.86 -43.38 20.77
N LEU A 130 -56.88 -44.00 21.41
CA LEU A 130 -56.47 -45.39 21.19
C LEU A 130 -57.24 -46.34 22.11
N TYR A 131 -57.58 -45.85 23.31
CA TYR A 131 -58.44 -46.52 24.27
C TYR A 131 -59.29 -45.47 24.96
N ASP A 132 -60.59 -45.74 25.11
CA ASP A 132 -61.53 -44.78 25.67
C ASP A 132 -62.56 -45.45 26.58
N SER A 133 -62.59 -45.02 27.84
CA SER A 133 -63.56 -45.41 28.86
C SER A 133 -64.04 -44.19 29.64
N GLN A 134 -65.08 -44.34 30.47
CA GLN A 134 -65.56 -43.25 31.32
C GLN A 134 -64.54 -42.76 32.36
N GLN A 135 -63.56 -43.61 32.73
CA GLN A 135 -62.57 -43.30 33.77
C GLN A 135 -61.22 -42.90 33.19
N SER A 136 -60.87 -43.37 31.99
CA SER A 136 -59.56 -43.09 31.39
C SER A 136 -59.61 -43.13 29.87
N MET A 137 -58.73 -42.34 29.27
CA MET A 137 -58.51 -42.27 27.83
C MET A 137 -57.01 -42.29 27.56
N LEU A 138 -56.58 -43.21 26.70
CA LEU A 138 -55.26 -43.20 26.06
C LEU A 138 -55.43 -42.62 24.67
N PHE A 139 -54.58 -41.68 24.28
CA PHE A 139 -54.68 -41.03 22.98
C PHE A 139 -53.32 -40.85 22.33
N THR A 140 -53.35 -40.63 21.01
CA THR A 140 -52.23 -40.09 20.25
C THR A 140 -52.65 -38.80 19.58
N GLN A 141 -51.69 -37.89 19.42
CA GLN A 141 -51.86 -36.63 18.72
C GLN A 141 -50.74 -36.46 17.71
N VAL A 142 -51.10 -36.07 16.49
CA VAL A 142 -50.16 -35.73 15.42
C VAL A 142 -50.45 -34.31 14.94
N GLY A 143 -49.41 -33.59 14.56
CA GLY A 143 -49.54 -32.21 14.09
C GLY A 143 -48.50 -31.84 13.05
N LEU A 144 -48.87 -30.90 12.19
CA LEU A 144 -47.99 -30.33 11.18
C LEU A 144 -48.22 -28.82 11.14
N ARG A 145 -47.11 -28.07 11.16
CA ARG A 145 -47.12 -26.60 11.13
C ARG A 145 -45.90 -26.06 10.40
N ALA A 146 -45.93 -24.79 10.00
CA ALA A 146 -44.83 -24.17 9.25
C ALA A 146 -44.30 -22.83 9.83
N PRO A 147 -44.11 -22.69 11.16
CA PRO A 147 -43.75 -21.43 11.81
C PRO A 147 -42.47 -20.84 11.21
N ASP A 148 -42.47 -19.55 10.87
CA ASP A 148 -41.31 -18.82 10.33
C ASP A 148 -40.62 -19.53 9.14
N GLY A 149 -41.40 -20.22 8.31
CA GLY A 149 -40.90 -20.98 7.17
C GLY A 149 -40.12 -22.25 7.56
N ARG A 150 -40.30 -22.77 8.78
CA ARG A 150 -39.80 -24.08 9.24
C ARG A 150 -40.95 -25.07 9.28
N THR A 151 -40.88 -26.12 8.46
CA THR A 151 -41.87 -27.21 8.53
C THR A 151 -41.57 -28.10 9.73
N THR A 152 -42.48 -28.11 10.70
CA THR A 152 -42.35 -28.85 11.96
C THR A 152 -43.47 -29.88 12.08
N GLY A 153 -43.09 -31.13 12.34
CA GLY A 153 -43.99 -32.22 12.69
C GLY A 153 -43.99 -32.47 14.20
N ASN A 154 -45.15 -32.80 14.75
CA ASN A 154 -45.31 -33.18 16.15
C ASN A 154 -46.00 -34.53 16.23
N MET A 155 -45.51 -35.43 17.07
CA MET A 155 -46.17 -36.70 17.38
C MET A 155 -46.12 -36.94 18.88
N GLY A 156 -47.26 -37.25 19.49
CA GLY A 156 -47.33 -37.47 20.92
C GLY A 156 -48.33 -38.54 21.33
N MET A 157 -48.20 -38.97 22.57
CA MET A 157 -49.10 -39.89 23.24
C MET A 157 -49.40 -39.36 24.64
N GLY A 158 -50.59 -39.63 25.13
CA GLY A 158 -50.97 -39.21 26.48
C GLY A 158 -52.09 -40.05 27.07
N VAL A 159 -52.23 -39.93 28.39
CA VAL A 159 -53.28 -40.55 29.17
C VAL A 159 -54.03 -39.48 29.94
N ARG A 160 -55.37 -39.55 29.96
CA ARG A 160 -56.27 -38.71 30.76
C ARG A 160 -57.09 -39.59 31.68
N THR A 161 -57.16 -39.27 32.97
CA THR A 161 -57.92 -40.01 33.98
C THR A 161 -58.95 -39.10 34.65
N PHE A 162 -60.20 -39.53 34.70
CA PHE A 162 -61.36 -38.76 35.15
C PHE A 162 -61.78 -39.21 36.56
N TYR A 163 -61.65 -38.33 37.55
CA TYR A 163 -61.97 -38.60 38.96
C TYR A 163 -63.28 -37.91 39.38
N HIS A 164 -64.18 -38.68 39.99
CA HIS A 164 -65.45 -38.22 40.56
C HIS A 164 -66.27 -37.27 39.67
N LYS A 165 -66.14 -37.38 38.34
CA LYS A 165 -66.79 -36.54 37.31
C LYS A 165 -66.50 -35.03 37.39
N ASN A 166 -65.58 -34.57 38.26
CA ASN A 166 -65.31 -33.15 38.47
C ASN A 166 -63.91 -32.73 38.02
N TRP A 167 -62.96 -33.66 37.96
CA TRP A 167 -61.59 -33.36 37.54
C TRP A 167 -61.03 -34.43 36.61
N MET A 168 -60.21 -34.00 35.67
CA MET A 168 -59.38 -34.84 34.80
C MET A 168 -57.92 -34.51 35.08
N PHE A 169 -57.11 -35.54 35.29
CA PHE A 169 -55.66 -35.42 35.34
C PHE A 169 -55.05 -36.18 34.18
N GLY A 170 -54.13 -35.54 33.48
CA GLY A 170 -53.49 -36.09 32.30
C GLY A 170 -51.98 -35.94 32.31
N GLY A 171 -51.32 -36.83 31.58
CA GLY A 171 -49.89 -36.77 31.29
C GLY A 171 -49.66 -37.10 29.83
N ASN A 172 -48.74 -36.39 29.18
CA ASN A 172 -48.43 -36.57 27.77
C ASN A 172 -46.94 -36.41 27.48
N VAL A 173 -46.49 -37.04 26.39
CA VAL A 173 -45.12 -36.95 25.87
C VAL A 173 -45.20 -36.71 24.38
N PHE A 174 -44.38 -35.79 23.88
CA PHE A 174 -44.30 -35.40 22.47
C PHE A 174 -42.87 -35.47 21.97
N PHE A 175 -42.74 -35.88 20.71
CA PHE A 175 -41.56 -35.69 19.89
C PHE A 175 -41.87 -34.64 18.82
N ASP A 176 -41.05 -33.59 18.77
CA ASP A 176 -41.14 -32.52 17.79
C ASP A 176 -39.91 -32.58 16.87
N ASP A 177 -40.13 -32.51 15.55
CA ASP A 177 -39.09 -32.52 14.52
C ASP A 177 -39.27 -31.33 13.57
N ASP A 178 -38.35 -30.37 13.62
CA ASP A 178 -38.20 -29.35 12.58
C ASP A 178 -37.41 -29.96 11.42
N PHE A 179 -38.12 -30.37 10.38
CA PHE A 179 -37.54 -31.00 9.20
C PHE A 179 -36.64 -30.06 8.39
N THR A 180 -36.82 -28.75 8.57
CA THR A 180 -36.11 -27.74 7.77
C THR A 180 -34.78 -27.36 8.42
N GLY A 181 -34.80 -27.09 9.72
CA GLY A 181 -33.60 -26.82 10.51
C GLY A 181 -32.86 -28.05 11.00
N LYS A 182 -33.52 -29.21 11.02
CA LYS A 182 -33.04 -30.47 11.62
C LYS A 182 -32.92 -30.40 13.15
N ASN A 183 -33.81 -29.63 13.79
CA ASN A 183 -33.89 -29.50 15.24
C ASN A 183 -34.94 -30.45 15.81
N ARG A 184 -34.57 -31.27 16.80
CA ARG A 184 -35.46 -32.23 17.47
C ARG A 184 -35.60 -31.92 18.95
N ARG A 185 -36.81 -32.10 19.48
CA ARG A 185 -37.18 -31.77 20.85
C ARG A 185 -38.12 -32.81 21.44
N ILE A 186 -37.97 -33.09 22.72
CA ILE A 186 -38.93 -33.89 23.50
C ILE A 186 -39.71 -32.95 24.41
N GLY A 187 -41.03 -33.07 24.41
CA GLY A 187 -41.93 -32.38 25.32
C GLY A 187 -42.56 -33.34 26.31
N VAL A 188 -42.68 -32.94 27.58
CA VAL A 188 -43.43 -33.66 28.61
C VAL A 188 -44.45 -32.71 29.21
N GLY A 189 -45.72 -33.11 29.23
CA GLY A 189 -46.83 -32.29 29.69
C GLY A 189 -47.66 -32.96 30.78
N ALA A 190 -48.21 -32.14 31.67
CA ALA A 190 -49.19 -32.51 32.68
C ALA A 190 -50.44 -31.65 32.55
N GLU A 191 -51.62 -32.24 32.72
CA GLU A 191 -52.93 -31.62 32.56
C GLU A 191 -53.76 -31.79 33.84
N ALA A 192 -54.47 -30.74 34.26
CA ALA A 192 -55.45 -30.77 35.34
C ALA A 192 -56.67 -29.92 34.96
N TRP A 193 -57.75 -30.57 34.50
CA TRP A 193 -58.91 -29.89 33.92
C TRP A 193 -60.18 -30.17 34.72
N THR A 194 -61.12 -29.23 34.71
CA THR A 194 -62.47 -29.31 35.28
C THR A 194 -63.46 -28.63 34.34
N ASP A 195 -64.74 -28.56 34.69
CA ASP A 195 -65.72 -27.81 33.90
C ASP A 195 -65.27 -26.34 33.76
N ASP A 196 -65.24 -25.85 32.52
CA ASP A 196 -64.88 -24.47 32.16
C ASP A 196 -63.44 -24.03 32.51
N LEU A 197 -62.54 -24.92 32.96
CA LEU A 197 -61.17 -24.57 33.33
C LEU A 197 -60.16 -25.67 32.95
N LYS A 198 -59.09 -25.28 32.27
CA LYS A 198 -57.94 -26.11 31.94
C LYS A 198 -56.66 -25.53 32.51
N LEU A 199 -55.90 -26.37 33.20
CA LEU A 199 -54.54 -26.08 33.63
C LEU A 199 -53.59 -27.06 32.93
N SER A 200 -52.49 -26.55 32.39
CA SER A 200 -51.46 -27.36 31.76
C SER A 200 -50.07 -26.85 32.12
N ALA A 201 -49.12 -27.77 32.29
CA ALA A 201 -47.72 -27.47 32.51
C ALA A 201 -46.87 -28.33 31.57
N ASN A 202 -45.98 -27.72 30.81
CA ASN A 202 -45.17 -28.40 29.80
C ASN A 202 -43.69 -28.08 29.99
N THR A 203 -42.83 -29.07 29.83
CA THR A 203 -41.37 -28.92 29.78
C THR A 203 -40.86 -29.39 28.43
N TYR A 204 -39.88 -28.67 27.90
CA TYR A 204 -39.31 -28.86 26.58
C TYR A 204 -37.80 -29.05 26.70
N ILE A 205 -37.30 -30.13 26.12
CA ILE A 205 -35.89 -30.52 26.16
C ILE A 205 -35.40 -30.75 24.74
N GLY A 206 -34.42 -29.96 24.31
CA GLY A 206 -33.73 -30.14 23.04
C GLY A 206 -32.90 -31.41 23.03
N THR A 207 -33.01 -32.20 21.95
CA THR A 207 -32.23 -33.44 21.79
C THR A 207 -31.18 -33.35 20.68
N THR A 208 -31.16 -32.24 19.94
CA THR A 208 -30.16 -31.98 18.90
C THR A 208 -29.10 -31.03 19.44
N GLU A 209 -27.84 -31.37 19.20
CA GLU A 209 -26.69 -30.53 19.54
C GLU A 209 -26.53 -29.36 18.58
N TRP A 210 -25.69 -28.39 18.95
CA TRP A 210 -25.35 -27.25 18.09
C TRP A 210 -24.91 -27.70 16.69
N HIS A 211 -25.58 -27.19 15.68
CA HIS A 211 -25.21 -27.38 14.27
C HIS A 211 -25.36 -26.08 13.49
N GLN A 212 -24.88 -26.07 12.25
CA GLN A 212 -25.02 -24.92 11.36
C GLN A 212 -26.43 -24.35 11.38
N SER A 213 -26.57 -23.06 11.68
CA SER A 213 -27.85 -22.39 11.58
C SER A 213 -28.28 -22.23 10.12
N ARG A 214 -29.58 -22.44 9.87
CA ARG A 214 -30.21 -22.11 8.59
C ARG A 214 -30.49 -20.62 8.47
N ASP A 215 -30.77 -19.96 9.60
CA ASP A 215 -31.21 -18.57 9.63
C ASP A 215 -30.04 -17.57 9.60
N PHE A 216 -28.85 -17.96 10.09
CA PHE A 216 -27.64 -17.12 10.06
C PHE A 216 -26.41 -17.91 9.60
N ASP A 217 -25.65 -17.35 8.66
CA ASP A 217 -24.44 -18.00 8.12
C ASP A 217 -23.33 -18.15 9.17
N ASP A 218 -23.20 -17.20 10.09
CA ASP A 218 -22.17 -17.11 11.12
C ASP A 218 -22.57 -17.67 12.49
N TYR A 219 -23.71 -18.36 12.59
CA TYR A 219 -24.16 -18.98 13.84
C TYR A 219 -24.37 -20.50 13.71
N ASN A 220 -24.30 -21.16 14.85
CA ASN A 220 -24.94 -22.45 15.08
C ASN A 220 -26.32 -22.25 15.72
N GLU A 221 -27.24 -23.20 15.53
CA GLU A 221 -28.54 -23.26 16.19
C GLU A 221 -28.77 -24.60 16.91
N LYS A 222 -29.66 -24.61 17.90
CA LYS A 222 -30.23 -25.81 18.52
C LYS A 222 -31.58 -25.48 19.19
N PRO A 223 -32.43 -26.46 19.57
CA PRO A 223 -33.60 -26.19 20.41
C PRO A 223 -33.20 -25.59 21.76
N ALA A 224 -33.94 -24.57 22.20
CA ALA A 224 -33.82 -24.01 23.54
C ALA A 224 -34.63 -24.85 24.54
N ASP A 225 -34.01 -25.20 25.66
CA ASP A 225 -34.71 -25.85 26.77
C ASP A 225 -35.61 -24.84 27.47
N GLY A 226 -36.78 -25.27 27.93
CA GLY A 226 -37.73 -24.36 28.56
C GLY A 226 -38.96 -25.03 29.11
N PHE A 227 -39.88 -24.24 29.64
CA PHE A 227 -41.17 -24.71 30.11
C PHE A 227 -42.24 -23.65 29.92
N ASP A 228 -43.50 -24.08 29.94
CA ASP A 228 -44.65 -23.18 30.04
C ASP A 228 -45.71 -23.67 31.03
N LEU A 229 -46.47 -22.70 31.54
CA LEU A 229 -47.65 -22.90 32.37
C LEU A 229 -48.82 -22.21 31.67
N ARG A 230 -49.93 -22.92 31.49
CA ARG A 230 -51.10 -22.45 30.75
C ARG A 230 -52.36 -22.60 31.58
N VAL A 231 -53.16 -21.55 31.57
CA VAL A 231 -54.49 -21.49 32.18
C VAL A 231 -55.46 -21.03 31.11
N GLU A 232 -56.49 -21.82 30.85
CA GLU A 232 -57.59 -21.44 29.97
C GLU A 232 -58.90 -21.61 30.72
N GLY A 233 -59.71 -20.55 30.79
CA GLY A 233 -60.99 -20.56 31.50
C GLY A 233 -62.10 -19.96 30.65
N TYR A 234 -63.32 -20.48 30.83
CA TYR A 234 -64.51 -20.04 30.13
C TYR A 234 -65.55 -19.53 31.14
N LEU A 235 -66.36 -18.54 30.76
CA LEU A 235 -67.40 -18.05 31.66
C LEU A 235 -68.56 -19.05 31.73
N PRO A 236 -68.91 -19.64 32.90
CA PRO A 236 -70.00 -20.62 32.96
C PRO A 236 -71.36 -20.04 32.55
N ALA A 237 -71.58 -18.75 32.81
CA ALA A 237 -72.78 -18.02 32.39
C ALA A 237 -72.80 -17.65 30.90
N TYR A 238 -71.64 -17.67 30.23
CA TYR A 238 -71.49 -17.32 28.82
C TYR A 238 -70.31 -18.10 28.20
N PRO A 239 -70.46 -19.42 27.96
CA PRO A 239 -69.35 -20.33 27.64
C PRO A 239 -68.70 -20.07 26.27
N GLN A 240 -69.31 -19.20 25.47
CA GLN A 240 -68.72 -18.70 24.23
C GLN A 240 -67.53 -17.78 24.47
N LEU A 241 -67.38 -17.17 25.65
CA LEU A 241 -66.27 -16.28 25.97
C LEU A 241 -65.27 -16.98 26.90
N GLY A 242 -64.02 -17.07 26.44
CA GLY A 242 -62.90 -17.60 27.21
C GLY A 242 -61.78 -16.58 27.39
N ALA A 243 -60.97 -16.81 28.41
CA ALA A 243 -59.74 -16.08 28.69
C ALA A 243 -58.60 -17.07 28.89
N LYS A 244 -57.41 -16.67 28.47
CA LYS A 244 -56.20 -17.46 28.67
C LYS A 244 -55.06 -16.65 29.25
N LEU A 245 -54.24 -17.35 30.03
CA LEU A 245 -53.04 -16.84 30.66
C LEU A 245 -51.93 -17.87 30.49
N MET A 246 -50.80 -17.46 29.94
CA MET A 246 -49.67 -18.36 29.69
C MET A 246 -48.39 -17.69 30.15
N TYR A 247 -47.55 -18.42 30.88
CA TYR A 247 -46.19 -18.00 31.22
C TYR A 247 -45.20 -18.99 30.61
N GLU A 248 -44.19 -18.50 29.91
CA GLU A 248 -43.15 -19.30 29.28
C GLU A 248 -41.76 -18.76 29.62
N GLN A 249 -40.80 -19.67 29.83
CA GLN A 249 -39.40 -19.36 30.11
C GLN A 249 -38.51 -20.35 29.36
N TYR A 250 -37.50 -19.83 28.67
CA TYR A 250 -36.49 -20.62 27.96
C TYR A 250 -35.08 -20.24 28.42
N TYR A 251 -34.12 -21.12 28.18
CA TYR A 251 -32.74 -20.99 28.65
C TYR A 251 -31.73 -20.98 27.50
N GLY A 252 -30.72 -20.12 27.61
CA GLY A 252 -29.67 -19.92 26.61
C GLY A 252 -29.20 -18.47 26.53
N ASP A 253 -28.05 -18.23 25.89
CA ASP A 253 -27.46 -16.89 25.78
C ASP A 253 -28.16 -16.04 24.71
N ASP A 254 -28.44 -16.62 23.55
CA ASP A 254 -29.13 -15.97 22.43
C ASP A 254 -30.34 -16.81 21.99
N VAL A 255 -31.50 -16.60 22.61
CA VAL A 255 -32.73 -17.37 22.36
C VAL A 255 -33.79 -16.54 21.63
N ALA A 256 -34.42 -17.12 20.60
CA ALA A 256 -35.45 -16.50 19.78
C ALA A 256 -36.87 -16.81 20.29
N LEU A 257 -37.30 -16.15 21.38
CA LEU A 257 -38.64 -16.36 21.96
C LEU A 257 -39.77 -15.59 21.26
N PHE A 258 -39.44 -14.44 20.66
CA PHE A 258 -40.38 -13.57 19.95
C PHE A 258 -40.15 -13.72 18.45
N ASP A 259 -38.93 -13.43 18.01
CA ASP A 259 -38.48 -13.56 16.63
C ASP A 259 -36.96 -13.78 16.63
N LYS A 260 -36.42 -14.14 15.47
CA LYS A 260 -34.98 -14.38 15.30
C LYS A 260 -34.13 -13.10 15.25
N ASP A 261 -34.73 -11.95 14.99
CA ASP A 261 -34.01 -10.67 14.89
C ASP A 261 -33.76 -10.07 16.28
N ASN A 262 -34.47 -10.54 17.31
CA ASN A 262 -34.41 -10.07 18.70
C ASN A 262 -34.03 -11.18 19.69
N LEU A 263 -32.81 -11.71 19.55
CA LEU A 263 -32.24 -12.74 20.43
C LEU A 263 -32.04 -12.21 21.86
N GLN A 264 -32.38 -13.04 22.85
CA GLN A 264 -32.36 -12.65 24.26
C GLN A 264 -31.75 -13.75 25.13
N SER A 265 -31.07 -13.34 26.21
CA SER A 265 -30.55 -14.26 27.21
C SER A 265 -31.63 -14.67 28.20
N ASN A 266 -31.85 -15.98 28.34
CA ASN A 266 -32.83 -16.61 29.22
C ASN A 266 -34.21 -15.89 29.20
N PRO A 267 -34.86 -15.78 28.02
CA PRO A 267 -36.05 -14.98 27.88
C PRO A 267 -37.27 -15.64 28.51
N SER A 268 -38.18 -14.80 29.00
CA SER A 268 -39.52 -15.19 29.41
C SER A 268 -40.58 -14.27 28.83
N ALA A 269 -41.79 -14.81 28.71
CA ALA A 269 -42.96 -14.07 28.26
C ALA A 269 -44.21 -14.47 29.04
N MET A 270 -45.11 -13.50 29.15
CA MET A 270 -46.45 -13.66 29.68
C MET A 270 -47.46 -13.32 28.59
N THR A 271 -48.36 -14.23 28.28
CA THR A 271 -49.39 -14.05 27.26
C THR A 271 -50.75 -14.01 27.92
N THR A 272 -51.51 -12.96 27.61
CA THR A 272 -52.91 -12.82 27.99
C THR A 272 -53.75 -12.82 26.73
N GLY A 273 -54.76 -13.68 26.66
CA GLY A 273 -55.63 -13.75 25.50
C GLY A 273 -57.11 -13.83 25.86
N ILE A 274 -57.94 -13.41 24.92
CA ILE A 274 -59.40 -13.55 24.99
C ILE A 274 -59.84 -14.29 23.73
N ASN A 275 -60.71 -15.28 23.89
CA ASN A 275 -61.27 -16.02 22.77
C ASN A 275 -62.80 -16.03 22.79
N TYR A 276 -63.40 -16.06 21.60
CA TYR A 276 -64.83 -16.11 21.38
C TYR A 276 -65.17 -17.27 20.44
N THR A 277 -66.01 -18.18 20.93
CA THR A 277 -66.46 -19.40 20.25
C THR A 277 -67.96 -19.33 20.03
N PRO A 278 -68.45 -18.73 18.92
CA PRO A 278 -69.89 -18.63 18.66
C PRO A 278 -70.56 -20.00 18.50
N ILE A 279 -69.84 -20.98 17.95
CA ILE A 279 -70.27 -22.35 17.71
C ILE A 279 -69.05 -23.28 17.91
N PRO A 280 -69.23 -24.57 18.28
CA PRO A 280 -68.10 -25.45 18.54
C PRO A 280 -67.06 -25.57 17.42
N LEU A 281 -67.51 -25.43 16.17
CA LEU A 281 -66.67 -25.50 14.98
C LEU A 281 -65.66 -24.35 14.85
N ILE A 282 -65.95 -23.17 15.40
CA ILE A 282 -65.19 -21.94 15.11
C ILE A 282 -64.86 -21.21 16.41
N SER A 283 -63.57 -20.95 16.63
CA SER A 283 -63.10 -20.05 17.69
C SER A 283 -62.24 -18.94 17.10
N MET A 284 -62.40 -17.72 17.61
CA MET A 284 -61.59 -16.56 17.25
C MET A 284 -60.91 -16.04 18.51
N GLY A 285 -59.63 -15.68 18.43
CA GLY A 285 -58.86 -15.21 19.57
C GLY A 285 -57.99 -14.01 19.26
N ILE A 286 -57.69 -13.24 20.30
CA ILE A 286 -56.62 -12.25 20.29
C ILE A 286 -55.71 -12.50 21.49
N ASP A 287 -54.40 -12.55 21.21
CA ASP A 287 -53.37 -12.82 22.20
C ASP A 287 -52.42 -11.64 22.27
N TYR A 288 -52.10 -11.22 23.48
CA TYR A 288 -51.07 -10.23 23.74
C TYR A 288 -49.95 -10.87 24.55
N LYS A 289 -48.82 -11.17 23.89
CA LYS A 289 -47.61 -11.72 24.48
C LYS A 289 -46.68 -10.57 24.86
N ARG A 290 -46.23 -10.53 26.11
CA ARG A 290 -45.29 -9.51 26.60
C ARG A 290 -44.08 -10.18 27.27
N GLY A 291 -42.89 -9.78 26.85
CA GLY A 291 -41.63 -10.35 27.35
C GLY A 291 -40.71 -9.33 27.99
N GLN A 292 -39.46 -9.73 28.15
CA GLN A 292 -38.38 -8.87 28.62
C GLN A 292 -38.06 -7.77 27.58
N SER A 293 -37.31 -6.74 28.00
CA SER A 293 -36.84 -5.66 27.12
C SER A 293 -37.93 -4.94 26.30
N ALA A 294 -39.14 -4.84 26.86
CA ALA A 294 -40.31 -4.25 26.22
C ALA A 294 -40.76 -4.95 24.93
N MET A 295 -40.38 -6.22 24.73
CA MET A 295 -40.87 -7.03 23.62
C MET A 295 -42.35 -7.34 23.80
N SER A 296 -43.10 -7.17 22.73
CA SER A 296 -44.53 -7.47 22.70
C SER A 296 -44.94 -7.96 21.33
N ASP A 297 -45.81 -8.95 21.31
CA ASP A 297 -46.43 -9.46 20.10
C ASP A 297 -47.95 -9.55 20.29
N THR A 298 -48.71 -9.26 19.24
CA THR A 298 -50.17 -9.36 19.22
C THR A 298 -50.57 -10.28 18.09
N GLN A 299 -51.20 -11.40 18.44
CA GLN A 299 -51.58 -12.44 17.49
C GLN A 299 -53.10 -12.53 17.39
N PHE A 300 -53.60 -12.67 16.16
CA PHE A 300 -55.00 -12.95 15.88
C PHE A 300 -55.14 -14.38 15.41
N ASN A 301 -56.02 -15.13 16.06
CA ASN A 301 -56.10 -16.57 15.90
C ASN A 301 -57.50 -16.94 15.39
N LEU A 302 -57.56 -17.71 14.31
CA LEU A 302 -58.79 -18.34 13.83
C LEU A 302 -58.61 -19.86 13.91
N ASN A 303 -59.45 -20.51 14.70
CA ASN A 303 -59.42 -21.95 14.88
C ASN A 303 -60.70 -22.60 14.33
N LEU A 304 -60.52 -23.62 13.49
CA LEU A 304 -61.56 -24.47 12.95
C LEU A 304 -61.42 -25.87 13.54
N ARG A 305 -62.36 -26.26 14.40
CA ARG A 305 -62.34 -27.52 15.13
C ARG A 305 -63.44 -28.45 14.69
N TYR A 306 -63.09 -29.65 14.24
CA TYR A 306 -64.03 -30.69 13.85
C TYR A 306 -63.97 -31.87 14.83
N ASP A 307 -65.08 -32.11 15.54
CA ASP A 307 -65.23 -33.27 16.43
C ASP A 307 -65.75 -34.46 15.61
N ILE A 308 -64.93 -35.49 15.42
CA ILE A 308 -65.29 -36.68 14.63
C ILE A 308 -66.30 -37.54 15.41
N GLY A 309 -67.34 -37.99 14.72
CA GLY A 309 -68.43 -38.79 15.30
C GLY A 309 -69.53 -37.95 15.98
N ARG A 310 -69.36 -36.63 16.10
CA ARG A 310 -70.40 -35.72 16.59
C ARG A 310 -71.29 -35.24 15.44
N ALA A 311 -72.60 -35.19 15.65
CA ALA A 311 -73.53 -34.74 14.61
C ALA A 311 -73.19 -33.31 14.17
N TRP A 312 -73.17 -33.08 12.85
CA TRP A 312 -72.84 -31.76 12.26
C TRP A 312 -73.64 -30.62 12.89
N ARG A 313 -74.95 -30.82 13.11
CA ARG A 313 -75.85 -29.83 13.73
C ARG A 313 -75.37 -29.38 15.11
N ASP A 314 -74.75 -30.27 15.88
CA ASP A 314 -74.26 -29.92 17.21
C ASP A 314 -72.98 -29.09 17.13
N GLN A 315 -72.14 -29.33 16.11
CA GLN A 315 -70.89 -28.59 15.90
C GLN A 315 -71.13 -27.15 15.42
N ILE A 316 -72.31 -26.88 14.83
CA ILE A 316 -72.72 -25.54 14.39
C ILE A 316 -73.80 -24.91 15.29
N SER A 317 -74.06 -25.46 16.48
CA SER A 317 -75.08 -24.95 17.40
C SER A 317 -74.46 -24.13 18.54
N PRO A 318 -74.86 -22.85 18.75
CA PRO A 318 -74.35 -22.04 19.85
C PRO A 318 -74.63 -22.61 21.25
N THR A 319 -75.69 -23.41 21.41
CA THR A 319 -76.05 -24.05 22.68
C THR A 319 -75.12 -25.21 23.06
N GLN A 320 -74.35 -25.72 22.10
CA GLN A 320 -73.46 -26.86 22.28
C GLN A 320 -72.05 -26.45 22.71
N VAL A 321 -71.76 -25.15 22.75
CA VAL A 321 -70.49 -24.61 23.24
C VAL A 321 -70.33 -24.90 24.74
N GLY A 322 -71.37 -24.73 25.55
CA GLY A 322 -71.30 -25.08 26.98
C GLY A 322 -71.00 -26.57 27.22
N VAL A 323 -71.56 -27.46 26.39
CA VAL A 323 -71.25 -28.90 26.44
C VAL A 323 -69.78 -29.14 26.10
N GLN A 324 -69.23 -28.45 25.10
CA GLN A 324 -67.81 -28.52 24.74
C GLN A 324 -66.89 -28.08 25.87
N ARG A 325 -67.29 -27.07 26.68
CA ARG A 325 -66.49 -26.58 27.81
C ARG A 325 -66.57 -27.43 29.07
N SER A 326 -67.57 -28.31 29.17
CA SER A 326 -67.63 -29.31 30.24
C SER A 326 -66.45 -30.29 30.18
N LEU A 327 -66.16 -30.94 31.29
CA LEU A 327 -65.12 -31.96 31.39
C LEU A 327 -65.36 -33.14 30.44
N ALA A 328 -66.63 -33.50 30.24
CA ALA A 328 -67.01 -34.56 29.32
C ALA A 328 -66.84 -34.14 27.86
N GLY A 329 -67.14 -32.88 27.51
CA GLY A 329 -66.98 -32.37 26.15
C GLY A 329 -65.53 -32.09 25.78
N SER A 330 -64.74 -31.61 26.73
CA SER A 330 -63.33 -31.25 26.53
C SER A 330 -62.37 -32.45 26.53
N ARG A 331 -62.87 -33.67 26.78
CA ARG A 331 -62.03 -34.88 26.89
C ARG A 331 -61.18 -35.18 25.65
N TYR A 332 -61.62 -34.75 24.47
CA TYR A 332 -60.91 -34.93 23.20
C TYR A 332 -60.19 -33.65 22.73
N ASP A 333 -60.10 -32.63 23.58
CA ASP A 333 -59.35 -31.40 23.25
C ASP A 333 -57.89 -31.75 23.04
N LEU A 334 -57.26 -31.04 22.09
CA LEU A 334 -55.83 -31.16 21.86
C LEU A 334 -55.05 -30.83 23.14
N VAL A 335 -53.83 -31.36 23.24
CA VAL A 335 -52.93 -31.02 24.33
C VAL A 335 -52.54 -29.54 24.23
N GLU A 336 -52.72 -28.81 25.32
CA GLU A 336 -52.36 -27.40 25.44
C GLU A 336 -50.85 -27.24 25.67
N ARG A 337 -50.10 -27.02 24.60
CA ARG A 337 -48.63 -26.87 24.60
C ARG A 337 -48.13 -25.95 23.48
N ASN A 338 -46.87 -25.54 23.54
CA ASN A 338 -46.17 -24.89 22.42
C ASN A 338 -45.60 -25.98 21.50
N ASN A 339 -46.24 -26.20 20.37
CA ASN A 339 -45.77 -27.17 19.38
C ASN A 339 -44.68 -26.62 18.44
N ALA A 340 -44.41 -25.31 18.46
CA ALA A 340 -43.27 -24.72 17.78
C ALA A 340 -42.00 -24.90 18.63
N ILE A 341 -40.87 -25.17 17.95
CA ILE A 341 -39.57 -25.32 18.60
C ILE A 341 -38.92 -23.93 18.71
N VAL A 342 -38.79 -23.44 19.95
CA VAL A 342 -37.99 -22.23 20.24
C VAL A 342 -36.51 -22.59 20.09
N LEU A 343 -35.74 -21.74 19.41
CA LEU A 343 -34.33 -21.99 19.10
C LEU A 343 -33.40 -21.09 19.91
N ALA A 344 -32.24 -21.64 20.28
CA ALA A 344 -31.07 -20.93 20.75
C ALA A 344 -30.04 -20.84 19.62
N TYR A 345 -29.26 -19.76 19.61
CA TYR A 345 -28.21 -19.48 18.63
C TYR A 345 -26.86 -19.31 19.34
N GLN A 346 -25.78 -19.66 18.66
CA GLN A 346 -24.42 -19.49 19.16
C GLN A 346 -23.54 -18.97 18.02
N LYS A 347 -22.99 -17.76 18.19
CA LYS A 347 -22.10 -17.17 17.19
C LYS A 347 -20.85 -18.04 17.05
N LYS A 348 -20.45 -18.32 15.81
CA LYS A 348 -19.23 -19.09 15.55
C LYS A 348 -18.00 -18.25 15.89
N ASP A 349 -17.09 -18.84 16.65
CA ASP A 349 -15.73 -18.34 16.76
C ASP A 349 -14.99 -18.60 15.44
N LEU A 350 -15.04 -17.62 14.53
CA LEU A 350 -14.14 -17.58 13.39
C LEU A 350 -12.73 -17.39 13.93
N ALA A 351 -11.89 -18.42 13.79
CA ALA A 351 -10.48 -18.30 14.11
C ALA A 351 -9.91 -17.04 13.44
N LYS A 352 -9.32 -16.15 14.25
CA LYS A 352 -8.66 -14.94 13.75
C LYS A 352 -7.53 -15.38 12.83
N THR A 353 -7.75 -15.27 11.54
CA THR A 353 -6.78 -15.65 10.51
C THR A 353 -6.29 -14.39 9.83
N LEU A 354 -5.08 -14.45 9.31
CA LEU A 354 -4.53 -13.37 8.51
C LEU A 354 -5.29 -13.30 7.18
N ASN A 355 -5.80 -12.11 6.83
CA ASN A 355 -6.67 -11.92 5.68
C ASN A 355 -6.04 -11.07 4.57
N ASP A 356 -5.25 -10.07 4.94
CA ASP A 356 -4.63 -9.16 3.97
C ASP A 356 -3.19 -8.83 4.34
N LEU A 357 -2.39 -8.57 3.31
CA LEU A 357 -1.02 -8.08 3.38
C LEU A 357 -0.91 -6.94 2.37
N ARG A 358 -0.54 -5.75 2.84
CA ARG A 358 -0.37 -4.54 2.03
C ARG A 358 1.10 -4.13 2.05
N LEU A 359 1.64 -3.76 0.89
CA LEU A 359 3.05 -3.43 0.75
C LEU A 359 3.20 -2.01 0.16
N ASN A 360 3.90 -1.15 0.87
CA ASN A 360 4.12 0.25 0.51
C ASN A 360 5.61 0.58 0.46
N VAL A 361 6.01 1.44 -0.49
CA VAL A 361 7.35 2.02 -0.55
C VAL A 361 7.35 3.33 0.23
N THR A 362 8.17 3.44 1.28
CA THR A 362 8.27 4.63 2.13
C THR A 362 9.43 5.52 1.73
N LYS A 363 10.48 4.96 1.13
CA LYS A 363 11.62 5.69 0.56
C LYS A 363 12.11 4.98 -0.70
N ASN A 364 12.34 5.75 -1.76
CA ASN A 364 12.72 5.24 -3.08
C ASN A 364 13.78 6.15 -3.72
N ASN A 365 14.50 5.63 -4.72
CA ASN A 365 15.49 6.38 -5.51
C ASN A 365 16.78 6.73 -4.75
N SER A 366 17.15 5.91 -3.76
CA SER A 366 18.42 6.09 -3.03
C SER A 366 19.65 5.83 -3.92
N PRO A 367 20.81 6.44 -3.63
CA PRO A 367 22.05 6.18 -4.37
C PRO A 367 22.50 4.72 -4.27
N ALA A 368 22.96 4.15 -5.38
CA ALA A 368 23.51 2.79 -5.44
C ALA A 368 24.94 2.68 -4.86
N ASP A 369 25.14 3.04 -3.60
CA ASP A 369 26.43 3.03 -2.91
C ASP A 369 26.63 1.82 -1.97
N GLY A 370 25.64 0.93 -1.88
CA GLY A 370 25.61 -0.22 -0.97
C GLY A 370 25.35 0.11 0.50
N ILE A 371 25.10 1.38 0.83
CA ILE A 371 24.91 1.89 2.20
C ILE A 371 23.53 2.56 2.33
N SER A 372 23.18 3.42 1.38
CA SER A 372 21.93 4.15 1.32
C SER A 372 20.76 3.18 1.07
N THR A 373 19.74 3.27 1.92
CA THR A 373 18.59 2.37 1.88
C THR A 373 17.39 2.98 1.17
N ASP A 374 16.78 2.21 0.27
CA ASP A 374 15.35 2.33 0.00
C ASP A 374 14.57 1.58 1.09
N GLU A 375 13.38 2.06 1.43
CA GLU A 375 12.61 1.57 2.58
C GLU A 375 11.20 1.20 2.17
N LEU A 376 10.72 0.09 2.72
CA LEU A 376 9.39 -0.43 2.49
C LEU A 376 8.72 -0.82 3.82
N SER A 377 7.39 -0.79 3.81
CA SER A 377 6.56 -1.25 4.92
C SER A 377 5.51 -2.26 4.44
N ALA A 378 5.36 -3.35 5.20
CA ALA A 378 4.31 -4.34 5.01
C ALA A 378 3.32 -4.27 6.17
N GLN A 379 2.03 -4.10 5.87
CA GLN A 379 0.95 -4.09 6.85
C GLN A 379 0.13 -5.37 6.75
N ALA A 380 0.11 -6.16 7.82
CA ALA A 380 -0.66 -7.38 7.96
C ALA A 380 -1.98 -7.11 8.69
N VAL A 381 -3.10 -7.61 8.15
CA VAL A 381 -4.46 -7.34 8.67
C VAL A 381 -5.21 -8.66 8.88
N MET A 382 -5.83 -8.80 10.04
CA MET A 382 -6.64 -9.95 10.43
C MET A 382 -8.01 -9.95 9.72
N SER A 383 -8.69 -11.09 9.73
CA SER A 383 -10.03 -11.27 9.13
C SER A 383 -11.11 -10.35 9.70
N ASP A 384 -10.95 -9.86 10.94
CA ASP A 384 -11.84 -8.90 11.59
C ASP A 384 -11.50 -7.42 11.26
N GLY A 385 -10.50 -7.20 10.40
CA GLY A 385 -10.01 -5.87 10.02
C GLY A 385 -9.02 -5.25 11.02
N SER A 386 -8.71 -5.91 12.14
CA SER A 386 -7.72 -5.43 13.10
C SER A 386 -6.27 -5.65 12.60
N PRO A 387 -5.30 -4.86 13.07
CA PRO A 387 -3.90 -5.09 12.71
C PRO A 387 -3.34 -6.39 13.31
N ALA A 388 -2.60 -7.14 12.49
CA ALA A 388 -1.96 -8.38 12.90
C ALA A 388 -0.59 -8.11 13.52
N SER A 389 -0.56 -7.93 14.85
CA SER A 389 0.68 -7.68 15.61
C SER A 389 1.46 -8.96 15.90
N GLY A 390 2.80 -8.88 15.91
CA GLY A 390 3.68 -9.99 16.31
C GLY A 390 3.89 -11.06 15.22
N VAL A 391 3.55 -10.76 13.98
CA VAL A 391 3.62 -11.70 12.84
C VAL A 391 4.95 -11.52 12.10
N ASN A 392 5.56 -12.64 11.70
CA ASN A 392 6.80 -12.63 10.92
C ASN A 392 6.52 -12.35 9.44
N VAL A 393 7.04 -11.24 8.94
CA VAL A 393 7.11 -10.93 7.51
C VAL A 393 8.45 -11.41 6.97
N HIS A 394 8.41 -12.32 6.01
CA HIS A 394 9.58 -12.76 5.25
C HIS A 394 9.77 -11.87 4.04
N TRP A 395 11.00 -11.39 3.85
CA TRP A 395 11.38 -10.49 2.77
C TRP A 395 12.29 -11.21 1.77
N SER A 396 12.07 -10.92 0.50
CA SER A 396 13.02 -11.27 -0.56
C SER A 396 13.19 -10.12 -1.53
N VAL A 397 14.34 -10.06 -2.19
CA VAL A 397 14.67 -9.06 -3.20
C VAL A 397 15.20 -9.76 -4.45
N SER A 398 14.94 -9.15 -5.60
CA SER A 398 15.58 -9.56 -6.85
C SER A 398 16.98 -8.94 -6.98
N ALA A 399 17.70 -9.37 -8.02
CA ALA A 399 19.02 -8.89 -8.35
C ALA A 399 20.04 -9.12 -7.22
N ASP A 400 21.17 -8.43 -7.27
CA ASP A 400 22.24 -8.46 -6.27
C ASP A 400 22.04 -7.46 -5.11
N ALA A 401 20.82 -6.94 -4.96
CA ALA A 401 20.44 -6.10 -3.82
C ALA A 401 20.50 -6.87 -2.50
N GLN A 402 20.70 -6.15 -1.41
CA GLN A 402 20.82 -6.71 -0.06
C GLN A 402 19.70 -6.19 0.84
N LEU A 403 19.15 -7.07 1.64
CA LEU A 403 18.16 -6.73 2.67
C LEU A 403 18.86 -6.42 3.99
N ALA A 404 18.37 -5.41 4.70
CA ALA A 404 18.78 -5.15 6.08
C ALA A 404 18.45 -6.33 7.01
N ALA A 405 17.34 -7.03 6.73
CA ALA A 405 16.97 -8.29 7.36
C ALA A 405 16.07 -9.10 6.41
N SER A 406 16.25 -10.42 6.38
CA SER A 406 15.38 -11.34 5.61
C SER A 406 14.00 -11.54 6.27
N THR A 407 13.85 -11.10 7.52
CA THR A 407 12.60 -11.20 8.29
C THR A 407 12.43 -10.01 9.22
N SER A 408 11.20 -9.54 9.39
CA SER A 408 10.84 -8.53 10.39
C SER A 408 9.50 -8.87 11.05
N VAL A 409 9.28 -8.41 12.27
CA VAL A 409 8.04 -8.65 13.02
C VAL A 409 7.13 -7.43 12.93
N THR A 410 5.82 -7.64 12.77
CA THR A 410 4.83 -6.56 12.78
C THR A 410 4.64 -5.98 14.18
N ASP A 411 4.51 -4.64 14.25
CA ASP A 411 4.23 -3.90 15.47
C ASP A 411 2.73 -3.93 15.87
N SER A 412 2.34 -3.14 16.87
CA SER A 412 0.94 -3.05 17.34
C SER A 412 -0.03 -2.49 16.30
N GLN A 413 0.47 -1.87 15.23
CA GLN A 413 -0.31 -1.38 14.08
C GLN A 413 -0.24 -2.37 12.90
N GLY A 414 0.31 -3.56 13.13
CA GLY A 414 0.44 -4.62 12.12
C GLY A 414 1.50 -4.30 11.07
N ILE A 415 2.41 -3.36 11.32
CA ILE A 415 3.39 -2.89 10.33
C ILE A 415 4.77 -3.47 10.62
N ALA A 416 5.44 -4.00 9.59
CA ALA A 416 6.85 -4.36 9.63
C ALA A 416 7.61 -3.60 8.53
N ASN A 417 8.82 -3.13 8.82
CA ASN A 417 9.62 -2.33 7.90
C ASN A 417 10.88 -3.08 7.46
N VAL A 418 11.35 -2.81 6.25
CA VAL A 418 12.63 -3.32 5.76
C VAL A 418 13.37 -2.26 4.95
N GLY A 419 14.70 -2.26 5.09
CA GLY A 419 15.61 -1.50 4.25
C GLY A 419 16.22 -2.42 3.19
N VAL A 420 16.37 -1.90 1.97
CA VAL A 420 17.08 -2.54 0.86
C VAL A 420 18.24 -1.65 0.46
N THR A 421 19.41 -2.22 0.19
CA THR A 421 20.56 -1.51 -0.39
C THR A 421 20.98 -2.16 -1.71
N SER A 422 21.63 -1.40 -2.58
CA SER A 422 22.26 -1.93 -3.79
C SER A 422 23.54 -1.17 -4.13
N LYS A 423 24.49 -1.83 -4.79
CA LYS A 423 25.69 -1.22 -5.36
C LYS A 423 25.55 -0.87 -6.84
N LYS A 424 24.43 -1.27 -7.45
CA LYS A 424 24.13 -1.01 -8.87
C LYS A 424 22.89 -0.16 -9.01
N ALA A 425 22.94 0.79 -9.93
CA ALA A 425 21.77 1.57 -10.32
C ALA A 425 20.82 0.69 -11.13
N GLN A 426 19.74 0.23 -10.50
CA GLN A 426 18.81 -0.72 -11.11
C GLN A 426 17.44 -0.71 -10.42
N GLN A 427 16.47 -1.33 -11.08
CA GLN A 427 15.20 -1.69 -10.47
C GLN A 427 15.35 -2.97 -9.64
N VAL A 428 14.87 -2.94 -8.39
CA VAL A 428 14.86 -4.07 -7.47
C VAL A 428 13.42 -4.41 -7.13
N LEU A 429 12.98 -5.62 -7.46
CA LEU A 429 11.70 -6.18 -7.01
C LEU A 429 11.85 -6.66 -5.57
N VAL A 430 10.99 -6.15 -4.69
CA VAL A 430 10.92 -6.53 -3.27
C VAL A 430 9.62 -7.28 -3.04
N GLN A 431 9.70 -8.42 -2.36
CA GLN A 431 8.54 -9.21 -1.98
C GLN A 431 8.46 -9.33 -0.46
N ALA A 432 7.24 -9.18 0.05
CA ALA A 432 6.86 -9.47 1.43
C ALA A 432 5.92 -10.67 1.43
N SER A 433 6.16 -11.65 2.29
CA SER A 433 5.28 -12.80 2.47
C SER A 433 5.04 -13.12 3.93
N VAL A 434 3.81 -13.51 4.23
CA VAL A 434 3.37 -14.00 5.54
C VAL A 434 2.44 -15.19 5.29
N ASP A 435 2.79 -16.36 5.82
CA ASP A 435 2.10 -17.62 5.54
C ASP A 435 1.88 -17.85 4.03
N THR A 436 0.63 -17.87 3.56
CA THR A 436 0.28 -18.03 2.14
C THR A 436 0.11 -16.70 1.40
N LEU A 437 0.15 -15.56 2.09
CA LEU A 437 0.00 -14.24 1.48
C LEU A 437 1.35 -13.72 0.99
N SER A 438 1.38 -13.20 -0.23
CA SER A 438 2.56 -12.58 -0.84
C SER A 438 2.16 -11.32 -1.61
N ARG A 439 3.00 -10.29 -1.50
CA ARG A 439 2.93 -9.04 -2.26
C ARG A 439 4.31 -8.65 -2.75
N SER A 440 4.36 -8.04 -3.92
CA SER A 440 5.60 -7.53 -4.49
C SER A 440 5.41 -6.11 -5.01
N THR A 441 6.47 -5.30 -4.90
CA THR A 441 6.58 -3.97 -5.48
C THR A 441 8.04 -3.75 -5.89
N SER A 442 8.33 -2.67 -6.60
CA SER A 442 9.71 -2.36 -7.01
C SER A 442 10.18 -1.03 -6.44
N VAL A 443 11.45 -1.01 -6.05
CA VAL A 443 12.22 0.20 -5.75
C VAL A 443 13.30 0.39 -6.81
N MET A 444 13.80 1.61 -6.94
CA MET A 444 14.80 2.01 -7.94
C MET A 444 16.01 2.58 -7.22
N PHE A 445 17.22 2.14 -7.58
CA PHE A 445 18.44 2.80 -7.12
C PHE A 445 19.00 3.70 -8.22
N SER A 446 19.39 4.92 -7.83
CA SER A 446 20.01 5.89 -8.73
C SER A 446 21.52 5.68 -8.82
N GLN A 447 22.12 6.14 -9.92
CA GLN A 447 23.57 6.07 -10.10
C GLN A 447 24.31 6.90 -9.05
N SER A 448 25.42 6.38 -8.54
CA SER A 448 26.17 6.99 -7.45
C SER A 448 27.66 7.05 -7.77
N VAL A 449 28.24 8.25 -7.70
CA VAL A 449 29.65 8.49 -8.00
C VAL A 449 30.51 8.20 -6.78
N ASN A 450 31.51 7.34 -6.93
CA ASN A 450 32.50 7.05 -5.89
C ASN A 450 33.76 7.92 -6.04
N SER A 451 34.30 8.02 -7.25
CA SER A 451 35.54 8.77 -7.49
C SER A 451 35.46 9.60 -8.75
N VAL A 452 36.02 10.81 -8.66
CA VAL A 452 36.16 11.79 -9.73
C VAL A 452 37.65 12.11 -9.82
N ASN A 453 38.32 11.62 -10.86
CA ASN A 453 39.77 11.77 -11.02
C ASN A 453 40.06 12.63 -12.25
N LEU A 454 40.62 13.81 -12.02
CA LEU A 454 40.97 14.75 -13.08
C LEU A 454 42.49 14.73 -13.32
N SER A 455 42.88 14.69 -14.60
CA SER A 455 44.27 14.74 -15.03
C SER A 455 44.43 15.62 -16.26
N LEU A 456 45.65 16.12 -16.50
CA LEU A 456 45.97 16.87 -17.72
C LEU A 456 46.44 15.92 -18.82
N VAL A 457 45.89 16.11 -20.02
CA VAL A 457 46.30 15.40 -21.24
C VAL A 457 47.32 16.24 -22.01
N LYS A 458 47.12 17.56 -22.08
CA LYS A 458 48.07 18.53 -22.66
C LYS A 458 48.27 19.71 -21.70
N ASN A 459 49.53 20.09 -21.49
CA ASN A 459 49.91 21.17 -20.59
C ASN A 459 51.07 22.01 -21.17
N ASN A 460 51.33 23.19 -20.61
CA ASN A 460 52.39 24.13 -21.04
C ASN A 460 52.16 24.79 -22.41
N SER A 461 50.89 24.95 -22.81
CA SER A 461 50.54 25.65 -24.05
C SER A 461 50.90 27.14 -24.01
N LYS A 462 51.03 27.75 -25.19
CA LYS A 462 51.34 29.17 -25.33
C LYS A 462 50.17 30.02 -24.83
N PRO A 463 50.43 31.13 -24.12
CA PRO A 463 49.38 32.03 -23.66
C PRO A 463 48.93 32.99 -24.78
N ASP A 464 48.47 32.46 -25.91
CA ASP A 464 48.04 33.24 -27.09
C ASP A 464 46.51 33.27 -27.30
N GLY A 465 45.75 32.66 -26.38
CA GLY A 465 44.29 32.53 -26.47
C GLY A 465 43.80 31.45 -27.44
N THR A 466 44.69 30.75 -28.14
CA THR A 466 44.36 29.73 -29.15
C THR A 466 45.02 28.36 -28.89
N ASP A 467 46.21 28.32 -28.31
CA ASP A 467 46.89 27.07 -27.97
C ASP A 467 46.33 26.50 -26.66
N GLU A 468 45.64 25.37 -26.75
CA GLU A 468 44.83 24.81 -25.67
C GLU A 468 45.63 23.88 -24.76
N ASN A 469 45.45 24.02 -23.44
CA ASN A 469 45.67 22.91 -22.51
C ASN A 469 44.41 22.05 -22.46
N THR A 470 44.55 20.75 -22.22
CA THR A 470 43.42 19.81 -22.18
C THR A 470 43.46 18.94 -20.93
N GLY A 471 42.28 18.67 -20.37
CA GLY A 471 42.09 17.79 -19.22
C GLY A 471 41.18 16.61 -19.55
N GLU A 472 41.40 15.47 -18.90
CA GLU A 472 40.54 14.29 -18.93
C GLU A 472 40.10 13.97 -17.50
N LEU A 473 38.78 13.86 -17.33
CA LEU A 473 38.15 13.37 -16.12
C LEU A 473 37.77 11.89 -16.29
N VAL A 474 38.02 11.09 -15.25
CA VAL A 474 37.52 9.71 -15.14
C VAL A 474 36.60 9.58 -13.92
N VAL A 475 35.38 9.12 -14.15
CA VAL A 475 34.34 8.93 -13.12
C VAL A 475 34.07 7.44 -12.92
N LYS A 476 34.10 7.00 -11.66
CA LYS A 476 33.83 5.59 -11.30
C LYS A 476 32.85 5.47 -10.15
N ASP A 477 32.12 4.36 -10.13
CA ASP A 477 31.21 3.96 -9.07
C ASP A 477 31.93 3.24 -7.91
N PHE A 478 31.16 2.77 -6.93
CA PHE A 478 31.68 2.11 -5.71
C PHE A 478 32.24 0.69 -5.97
N ASP A 479 31.91 0.08 -7.11
CA ASP A 479 32.50 -1.18 -7.57
C ASP A 479 33.74 -0.94 -8.45
N GLY A 480 34.10 0.33 -8.70
CA GLY A 480 35.24 0.72 -9.53
C GLY A 480 34.97 0.66 -11.03
N GLN A 481 33.72 0.47 -11.43
CA GLN A 481 33.29 0.50 -12.83
C GLN A 481 33.15 1.95 -13.31
N ALA A 482 33.36 2.14 -14.60
CA ALA A 482 33.16 3.43 -15.25
C ALA A 482 31.68 3.81 -15.28
N ILE A 483 31.36 5.08 -15.02
CA ILE A 483 29.99 5.60 -15.13
C ILE A 483 29.80 6.27 -16.49
N ASP A 484 28.95 5.70 -17.34
CA ASP A 484 28.51 6.33 -18.60
C ASP A 484 27.45 7.40 -18.34
N GLY A 485 27.53 8.54 -19.03
CA GLY A 485 26.52 9.60 -18.98
C GLY A 485 26.50 10.47 -17.70
N ALA A 486 27.51 10.40 -16.82
CA ALA A 486 27.58 11.26 -15.63
C ALA A 486 27.76 12.73 -16.03
N GLU A 487 26.91 13.63 -15.51
CA GLU A 487 26.97 15.06 -15.83
C GLU A 487 28.20 15.74 -15.21
N VAL A 488 28.99 16.44 -16.03
CA VAL A 488 30.24 17.09 -15.62
C VAL A 488 30.13 18.60 -15.73
N LYS A 489 30.48 19.30 -14.65
CA LYS A 489 30.60 20.76 -14.59
C LYS A 489 32.07 21.17 -14.52
N TRP A 490 32.52 21.89 -15.54
CA TRP A 490 33.90 22.35 -15.68
C TRP A 490 34.04 23.81 -15.29
N THR A 491 35.12 24.16 -14.59
CA THR A 491 35.50 25.56 -14.35
C THR A 491 37.01 25.74 -14.45
N VAL A 492 37.42 26.92 -14.90
CA VAL A 492 38.82 27.37 -14.93
C VAL A 492 38.92 28.73 -14.26
N ASP A 493 40.07 29.05 -13.65
CA ASP A 493 40.31 30.32 -12.98
C ASP A 493 41.39 31.19 -13.71
N HIS A 494 41.82 32.28 -13.08
CA HIS A 494 42.88 33.19 -13.57
C HIS A 494 42.72 33.67 -15.02
N GLY A 495 41.47 33.96 -15.42
CA GLY A 495 41.15 34.53 -16.73
C GLY A 495 41.23 33.55 -17.90
N ALA A 496 41.49 32.27 -17.65
CA ALA A 496 41.39 31.24 -18.67
C ALA A 496 39.95 31.06 -19.17
N SER A 497 39.79 30.58 -20.39
CA SER A 497 38.50 30.37 -21.04
C SER A 497 38.37 28.93 -21.53
N ILE A 498 37.25 28.27 -21.20
CA ILE A 498 36.91 26.95 -21.76
C ILE A 498 36.44 27.15 -23.20
N VAL A 499 37.09 26.44 -24.14
CA VAL A 499 36.82 26.55 -25.58
C VAL A 499 36.17 25.29 -26.14
N HIS A 500 36.40 24.13 -25.51
CA HIS A 500 35.68 22.89 -25.81
C HIS A 500 35.44 22.09 -24.52
N GLN A 501 34.29 21.42 -24.41
CA GLN A 501 34.00 20.55 -23.26
C GLN A 501 32.99 19.45 -23.60
N GLN A 502 33.13 18.31 -22.93
CA GLN A 502 32.08 17.29 -22.81
C GLN A 502 31.33 17.49 -21.49
N SER A 503 30.02 17.62 -21.55
CA SER A 503 29.16 17.80 -20.37
C SER A 503 28.72 16.48 -19.73
N THR A 504 29.04 15.35 -20.34
CA THR A 504 28.76 14.00 -19.82
C THR A 504 29.93 13.08 -20.08
N THR A 505 30.10 12.04 -19.25
CA THR A 505 31.08 10.98 -19.48
C THR A 505 30.62 9.99 -20.56
N ASP A 506 31.58 9.35 -21.22
CA ASP A 506 31.33 8.26 -22.17
C ASP A 506 31.24 6.87 -21.49
N SER A 507 31.07 5.81 -22.30
CA SER A 507 31.04 4.41 -21.84
C SER A 507 32.28 3.93 -21.06
N HIS A 508 33.40 4.67 -21.10
CA HIS A 508 34.60 4.41 -20.32
C HIS A 508 34.72 5.34 -19.10
N GLY A 509 33.67 6.11 -18.80
CA GLY A 509 33.60 7.03 -17.68
C GLY A 509 34.42 8.30 -17.90
N LYS A 510 34.76 8.62 -19.15
CA LYS A 510 35.67 9.72 -19.50
C LYS A 510 34.95 10.94 -20.02
N ALA A 511 35.41 12.13 -19.62
CA ALA A 511 35.00 13.40 -20.21
C ALA A 511 36.22 14.31 -20.41
N VAL A 512 36.32 14.98 -21.55
CA VAL A 512 37.42 15.89 -21.86
C VAL A 512 37.00 17.35 -21.91
N VAL A 513 37.95 18.23 -21.60
CA VAL A 513 37.82 19.68 -21.65
C VAL A 513 39.10 20.29 -22.21
N GLY A 514 38.96 21.41 -22.93
CA GLY A 514 40.09 22.23 -23.31
C GLY A 514 39.82 23.70 -23.08
N PHE A 515 40.90 24.38 -22.73
CA PHE A 515 40.87 25.75 -22.28
C PHE A 515 42.13 26.48 -22.73
N THR A 516 42.00 27.77 -23.01
CA THR A 516 43.08 28.67 -23.42
C THR A 516 43.25 29.79 -22.40
N ASN A 517 44.40 30.47 -22.45
CA ASN A 517 44.63 31.71 -21.73
C ASN A 517 45.48 32.65 -22.59
N VAL A 518 45.37 33.96 -22.36
CA VAL A 518 46.20 35.01 -22.98
C VAL A 518 47.33 35.49 -22.05
N HIS A 519 47.37 34.95 -20.82
CA HIS A 519 48.38 35.25 -19.83
C HIS A 519 49.17 33.99 -19.48
N ALA A 520 50.50 34.13 -19.39
CA ALA A 520 51.36 33.08 -18.86
C ALA A 520 51.11 32.92 -17.36
N GLY A 521 51.17 31.69 -16.85
CA GLY A 521 50.96 31.41 -15.44
C GLY A 521 50.18 30.12 -15.18
N GLU A 522 49.99 29.84 -13.89
CA GLU A 522 49.18 28.71 -13.45
C GLU A 522 47.68 29.00 -13.61
N VAL A 523 46.93 27.99 -14.05
CA VAL A 523 45.47 27.97 -14.14
C VAL A 523 44.99 26.69 -13.49
N ARG A 524 43.98 26.79 -12.62
CA ARG A 524 43.35 25.65 -11.99
C ARG A 524 42.13 25.21 -12.78
N LEU A 525 42.17 23.98 -13.27
CA LEU A 525 41.02 23.30 -13.85
C LEU A 525 40.28 22.55 -12.74
N ASN A 526 38.97 22.72 -12.66
CA ASN A 526 38.10 21.96 -11.75
C ASN A 526 37.01 21.24 -12.52
N ALA A 527 36.66 20.06 -12.04
CA ALA A 527 35.55 19.27 -12.54
C ALA A 527 34.68 18.81 -11.36
N THR A 528 33.37 18.94 -11.49
CA THR A 528 32.39 18.50 -10.48
C THR A 528 31.39 17.56 -11.13
N VAL A 529 31.13 16.43 -10.47
CA VAL A 529 30.12 15.43 -10.84
C VAL A 529 29.32 15.10 -9.58
N ASP A 530 28.00 15.29 -9.64
CA ASP A 530 27.13 15.30 -8.46
C ASP A 530 27.66 16.21 -7.34
N ALA A 531 27.95 15.65 -6.16
CA ALA A 531 28.50 16.34 -5.01
C ALA A 531 30.03 16.21 -4.88
N LYS A 532 30.71 15.58 -5.85
CA LYS A 532 32.17 15.33 -5.80
C LYS A 532 32.90 16.21 -6.79
N SER A 533 34.06 16.73 -6.39
CA SER A 533 34.91 17.56 -7.23
C SER A 533 36.35 17.08 -7.25
N SER A 534 37.05 17.41 -8.32
CA SER A 534 38.47 17.16 -8.51
C SER A 534 39.10 18.38 -9.20
N SER A 535 40.38 18.62 -8.93
CA SER A 535 41.09 19.80 -9.43
C SER A 535 42.53 19.46 -9.80
N VAL A 536 43.03 20.09 -10.85
CA VAL A 536 44.43 19.98 -11.29
C VAL A 536 44.95 21.37 -11.68
N VAL A 537 46.21 21.63 -11.37
CA VAL A 537 46.90 22.87 -11.76
C VAL A 537 47.58 22.65 -13.11
N SER A 538 47.23 23.51 -14.07
CA SER A 538 47.81 23.61 -15.40
C SER A 538 48.68 24.85 -15.50
N GLN A 539 49.60 24.88 -16.46
CA GLN A 539 50.52 25.98 -16.71
C GLN A 539 50.38 26.43 -18.17
N PHE A 540 50.32 27.74 -18.39
CA PHE A 540 50.61 28.37 -19.67
C PHE A 540 52.01 28.97 -19.64
N SER A 541 52.82 28.63 -20.63
CA SER A 541 54.26 28.96 -20.64
C SER A 541 54.57 29.89 -21.80
N ALA A 542 54.95 31.14 -21.49
CA ALA A 542 55.52 32.04 -22.47
C ALA A 542 56.94 31.56 -22.87
N ALA A 543 57.30 31.75 -24.13
CA ALA A 543 58.67 31.51 -24.57
C ALA A 543 59.63 32.47 -23.85
N SER A 544 60.73 31.94 -23.31
CA SER A 544 61.76 32.71 -22.62
C SER A 544 63.05 32.76 -23.43
N VAL A 545 63.84 33.82 -23.22
CA VAL A 545 65.12 34.00 -23.93
C VAL A 545 66.11 32.92 -23.50
N GLY A 546 66.58 32.13 -24.47
CA GLY A 546 67.63 31.14 -24.28
C GLY A 546 69.02 31.70 -24.58
N GLN A 547 69.14 32.50 -25.64
CA GLN A 547 70.41 33.06 -26.14
C GLN A 547 70.23 34.49 -26.66
N ALA A 548 71.22 35.34 -26.38
CA ALA A 548 71.38 36.67 -26.97
C ALA A 548 72.75 36.73 -27.64
N MET A 549 72.81 36.67 -28.97
CA MET A 549 74.05 36.58 -29.74
C MET A 549 74.36 37.93 -30.37
N THR A 550 75.47 38.56 -29.96
CA THR A 550 75.85 39.91 -30.39
C THR A 550 76.95 39.90 -31.44
N SER A 551 76.90 40.86 -32.37
CA SER A 551 77.93 41.12 -33.38
C SER A 551 77.96 42.61 -33.73
N MET A 552 79.00 43.07 -34.44
CA MET A 552 79.00 44.39 -35.08
C MET A 552 78.42 44.28 -36.50
N LEU A 553 77.53 45.20 -36.87
CA LEU A 553 77.09 45.41 -38.27
C LEU A 553 77.93 46.47 -38.96
N GLN A 554 78.33 47.50 -38.21
CA GLN A 554 79.21 48.56 -38.68
C GLN A 554 80.22 48.86 -37.57
N ASP A 555 81.51 48.90 -37.91
CA ASP A 555 82.62 49.01 -36.97
C ASP A 555 83.74 49.88 -37.58
N ASN A 556 84.74 50.26 -36.78
CA ASN A 556 85.90 51.06 -37.19
C ASN A 556 85.53 52.48 -37.64
N GLN A 557 84.48 53.06 -37.07
CA GLN A 557 84.14 54.46 -37.35
C GLN A 557 85.08 55.44 -36.61
N LEU A 558 85.19 56.66 -37.13
CA LEU A 558 86.03 57.71 -36.53
C LEU A 558 85.47 58.14 -35.17
N ALA A 559 86.36 58.29 -34.18
CA ALA A 559 86.05 58.82 -32.85
C ALA A 559 85.79 60.34 -32.83
N ASN A 560 84.82 60.82 -33.62
CA ASN A 560 84.48 62.23 -33.78
C ASN A 560 83.13 62.62 -33.17
N ASN A 561 82.52 61.73 -32.37
CA ASN A 561 81.21 61.89 -31.77
C ASN A 561 80.06 62.13 -32.80
N SER A 562 80.26 61.74 -34.06
CA SER A 562 79.29 61.89 -35.14
C SER A 562 79.11 60.60 -35.93
N ALA A 563 80.22 59.95 -36.31
CA ALA A 563 80.20 58.65 -36.95
C ALA A 563 79.74 57.56 -35.95
N GLU A 564 78.99 56.58 -36.46
CA GLU A 564 78.29 55.59 -35.64
C GLU A 564 78.76 54.17 -35.98
N ASP A 565 79.33 53.49 -35.00
CA ASP A 565 79.37 52.03 -35.03
C ASP A 565 77.94 51.51 -34.76
N THR A 566 77.58 50.37 -35.34
CA THR A 566 76.27 49.73 -35.10
C THR A 566 76.47 48.33 -34.58
N ALA A 567 76.08 48.10 -33.32
CA ALA A 567 76.01 46.78 -32.71
C ALA A 567 74.65 46.13 -32.97
N HIS A 568 74.65 44.80 -33.04
CA HIS A 568 73.49 43.98 -33.40
C HIS A 568 73.38 42.79 -32.46
N VAL A 569 72.15 42.37 -32.17
CA VAL A 569 71.85 41.16 -31.40
C VAL A 569 70.75 40.34 -32.09
N VAL A 570 70.96 39.02 -32.15
CA VAL A 570 69.90 38.04 -32.47
C VAL A 570 69.48 37.36 -31.18
N VAL A 571 68.18 37.42 -30.87
CA VAL A 571 67.60 36.79 -29.68
C VAL A 571 66.87 35.52 -30.07
N LYS A 572 67.21 34.41 -29.41
CA LYS A 572 66.62 33.09 -29.62
C LYS A 572 66.10 32.50 -28.31
N ASP A 573 65.08 31.66 -28.41
CA ASP A 573 64.63 30.84 -27.29
C ASP A 573 65.61 29.68 -27.03
N SER A 574 65.34 28.87 -26.01
CA SER A 574 66.18 27.70 -25.68
C SER A 574 66.13 26.57 -26.72
N ALA A 575 65.11 26.55 -27.59
CA ALA A 575 64.97 25.60 -28.70
C ALA A 575 65.65 26.10 -29.99
N GLY A 576 66.17 27.34 -30.00
CA GLY A 576 66.86 27.95 -31.12
C GLY A 576 65.95 28.73 -32.08
N ASN A 577 64.67 28.92 -31.74
CA ASN A 577 63.74 29.72 -32.54
C ASN A 577 64.01 31.21 -32.33
N LEU A 578 63.87 32.00 -33.40
CA LEU A 578 63.98 33.46 -33.36
C LEU A 578 62.84 34.05 -32.54
N MET A 579 63.15 35.00 -31.65
CA MET A 579 62.17 35.60 -30.75
C MET A 579 61.86 37.05 -31.13
N PRO A 580 60.76 37.30 -31.86
CA PRO A 580 60.31 38.66 -32.15
C PRO A 580 59.70 39.34 -30.93
N ASN A 581 59.67 40.67 -30.95
CA ASN A 581 59.05 41.53 -29.93
C ASN A 581 59.64 41.40 -28.52
N VAL A 582 60.92 41.02 -28.42
CA VAL A 582 61.65 40.95 -27.14
C VAL A 582 62.40 42.25 -26.91
N ALA A 583 62.19 42.86 -25.73
CA ALA A 583 62.94 44.03 -25.31
C ALA A 583 64.42 43.68 -25.03
N VAL A 584 65.32 44.48 -25.57
CA VAL A 584 66.78 44.38 -25.45
C VAL A 584 67.30 45.65 -24.79
N ALA A 585 67.88 45.52 -23.61
CA ALA A 585 68.59 46.61 -22.94
C ALA A 585 70.06 46.65 -23.37
N TRP A 586 70.56 47.84 -23.70
CA TRP A 586 71.94 48.05 -24.15
C TRP A 586 72.78 48.77 -23.09
N SER A 587 74.01 48.34 -22.91
CA SER A 587 74.99 49.00 -22.04
C SER A 587 76.39 49.00 -22.65
N LEU A 588 77.21 49.96 -22.22
CA LEU A 588 78.59 50.12 -22.65
C LEU A 588 79.53 49.85 -21.46
N SER A 589 80.72 49.31 -21.72
CA SER A 589 81.77 49.17 -20.70
C SER A 589 82.34 50.51 -20.23
N ASP A 590 82.33 51.51 -21.10
CA ASP A 590 82.71 52.89 -20.80
C ASP A 590 81.67 53.83 -21.40
N SER A 591 81.04 54.64 -20.54
CA SER A 591 80.06 55.65 -20.93
C SER A 591 80.56 57.08 -20.73
N THR A 592 81.87 57.26 -20.48
CA THR A 592 82.48 58.59 -20.30
C THR A 592 82.76 59.26 -21.63
N THR A 593 83.18 58.48 -22.63
CA THR A 593 83.55 58.96 -23.97
C THR A 593 82.62 58.44 -25.06
N ALA A 594 81.92 57.33 -24.80
CA ALA A 594 80.99 56.69 -25.71
C ALA A 594 79.53 56.77 -25.25
N ALA A 595 78.61 56.84 -26.20
CA ALA A 595 77.17 56.92 -25.97
C ALA A 595 76.38 56.10 -27.00
N ILE A 596 75.33 55.43 -26.53
CA ILE A 596 74.34 54.74 -27.36
C ILE A 596 73.19 55.67 -27.76
N THR A 597 72.60 55.47 -28.93
CA THR A 597 71.43 56.24 -29.38
C THR A 597 70.15 55.89 -28.62
N GLN A 598 70.02 54.65 -28.16
CA GLN A 598 68.87 54.15 -27.41
C GLN A 598 69.32 53.18 -26.31
N GLN A 599 68.80 53.33 -25.11
CA GLN A 599 69.08 52.42 -23.98
C GLN A 599 68.36 51.08 -24.10
N SER A 600 67.28 51.03 -24.89
CA SER A 600 66.50 49.82 -25.12
C SER A 600 65.93 49.82 -26.53
N THR A 601 65.93 48.65 -27.16
CA THR A 601 65.29 48.39 -28.46
C THR A 601 64.43 47.12 -28.36
N THR A 602 63.63 46.84 -29.37
CA THR A 602 62.80 45.61 -29.43
C THR A 602 63.19 44.80 -30.66
N THR A 603 63.24 43.48 -30.52
CA THR A 603 63.54 42.60 -31.66
C THR A 603 62.43 42.60 -32.69
N ASP A 604 62.80 42.56 -33.97
CA ASP A 604 61.87 42.48 -35.10
C ASP A 604 61.36 41.04 -35.36
N ALA A 605 60.67 40.82 -36.48
CA ALA A 605 60.15 39.51 -36.89
C ALA A 605 61.24 38.42 -37.06
N GLN A 606 62.49 38.83 -37.25
CA GLN A 606 63.66 37.97 -37.38
C GLN A 606 64.39 37.78 -36.05
N GLY A 607 63.85 38.31 -34.95
CA GLY A 607 64.49 38.23 -33.64
C GLY A 607 65.71 39.13 -33.51
N GLU A 608 65.87 40.13 -34.39
CA GLU A 608 67.04 41.00 -34.46
C GLU A 608 66.77 42.37 -33.86
N ALA A 609 67.77 42.94 -33.17
CA ALA A 609 67.76 44.32 -32.71
C ALA A 609 69.15 44.96 -32.85
N HIS A 610 69.21 46.28 -33.00
CA HIS A 610 70.47 47.01 -33.22
C HIS A 610 70.54 48.29 -32.39
N VAL A 611 71.75 48.73 -32.06
CA VAL A 611 72.01 50.03 -31.42
C VAL A 611 73.21 50.70 -32.08
N ALA A 612 73.07 52.00 -32.33
CA ALA A 612 74.18 52.82 -32.81
C ALA A 612 74.97 53.39 -31.62
N VAL A 613 76.28 53.41 -31.74
CA VAL A 613 77.23 53.87 -30.73
C VAL A 613 78.10 54.98 -31.33
N LYS A 614 78.21 56.09 -30.61
CA LYS A 614 79.15 57.18 -30.92
C LYS A 614 80.25 57.19 -29.88
N ASN A 615 81.46 57.54 -30.29
CA ASN A 615 82.57 57.74 -29.36
C ASN A 615 83.35 59.01 -29.70
N SER A 616 83.83 59.70 -28.67
CA SER A 616 84.70 60.88 -28.75
C SER A 616 86.17 60.55 -28.56
N ALA A 617 86.49 59.32 -28.14
CA ALA A 617 87.86 58.82 -27.98
C ALA A 617 88.09 57.58 -28.86
N ALA A 618 89.27 57.51 -29.47
CA ALA A 618 89.69 56.33 -30.22
C ALA A 618 89.97 55.17 -29.26
N GLY A 619 89.70 53.95 -29.71
CA GLY A 619 89.87 52.74 -28.89
C GLY A 619 88.66 51.83 -28.95
N THR A 620 88.60 50.88 -28.01
CA THR A 620 87.54 49.86 -28.01
C THR A 620 86.50 50.12 -26.93
N VAL A 621 85.24 49.81 -27.22
CA VAL A 621 84.13 49.84 -26.27
C VAL A 621 83.40 48.50 -26.36
N THR A 622 83.17 47.86 -25.22
CA THR A 622 82.33 46.65 -25.18
C THR A 622 80.87 47.05 -25.09
N ILE A 623 80.07 46.57 -26.04
CA ILE A 623 78.62 46.76 -26.10
C ILE A 623 77.95 45.47 -25.63
N THR A 624 77.11 45.58 -24.60
CA THR A 624 76.34 44.45 -24.05
C THR A 624 74.87 44.62 -24.37
N ALA A 625 74.26 43.57 -24.93
CA ALA A 625 72.82 43.46 -25.16
C ALA A 625 72.23 42.48 -24.15
N THR A 626 71.16 42.86 -23.43
CA THR A 626 70.51 42.01 -22.43
C THR A 626 69.02 41.88 -22.70
N ALA A 627 68.54 40.65 -22.88
CA ALA A 627 67.14 40.31 -23.14
C ALA A 627 66.64 39.27 -22.12
N GLN A 628 65.60 39.60 -21.34
CA GLN A 628 65.05 38.79 -20.25
C GLN A 628 66.12 38.13 -19.33
N GLY A 629 67.19 38.86 -19.02
CA GLY A 629 68.27 38.40 -18.13
C GLY A 629 69.36 37.54 -18.79
N LYS A 630 69.28 37.28 -20.09
CA LYS A 630 70.38 36.70 -20.88
C LYS A 630 71.12 37.82 -21.62
N SER A 631 72.44 37.76 -21.64
CA SER A 631 73.27 38.80 -22.24
C SER A 631 74.26 38.24 -23.25
N GLY A 632 74.52 39.02 -24.30
CA GLY A 632 75.66 38.86 -25.20
C GLY A 632 76.48 40.15 -25.22
N ALA A 633 77.78 40.06 -25.49
CA ALA A 633 78.64 41.21 -25.63
C ALA A 633 79.47 41.13 -26.92
N THR A 634 79.65 42.28 -27.57
CA THR A 634 80.53 42.47 -28.72
C THR A 634 81.44 43.67 -28.46
N VAL A 635 82.57 43.75 -29.14
CA VAL A 635 83.51 44.87 -29.03
C VAL A 635 83.45 45.68 -30.31
N GLY A 636 83.16 46.97 -30.17
CA GLY A 636 83.30 47.96 -31.25
C GLY A 636 84.62 48.72 -31.10
N THR A 637 85.22 49.10 -32.21
CA THR A 637 86.50 49.79 -32.29
C THR A 637 86.30 51.12 -33.01
N PHE A 638 86.68 52.22 -32.37
CA PHE A 638 86.69 53.54 -32.97
C PHE A 638 88.10 53.95 -33.37
N GLU A 639 88.28 54.34 -34.62
CA GLU A 639 89.56 54.80 -35.15
C GLU A 639 89.85 56.24 -34.75
N ALA A 640 91.14 56.54 -34.55
CA ALA A 640 91.57 57.91 -34.32
C ALA A 640 91.35 58.76 -35.56
N ILE A 641 90.96 60.02 -35.36
CA ILE A 641 90.86 61.00 -36.44
C ILE A 641 92.25 61.17 -37.07
N PRO A 642 92.44 60.90 -38.38
CA PRO A 642 93.75 61.01 -39.01
C PRO A 642 94.28 62.46 -39.01
N VAL A 643 95.59 62.60 -38.79
CA VAL A 643 96.29 63.88 -38.98
C VAL A 643 96.38 64.18 -40.46
N ALA A 644 95.87 65.33 -40.91
CA ALA A 644 95.92 65.72 -42.32
C ALA A 644 97.03 66.73 -42.62
N SER A 645 97.35 67.63 -41.70
CA SER A 645 98.46 68.56 -41.87
C SER A 645 99.19 68.84 -40.57
N VAL A 646 100.52 68.96 -40.67
CA VAL A 646 101.43 69.40 -39.61
C VAL A 646 102.15 70.62 -40.14
N ASN A 647 101.87 71.78 -39.58
CA ASN A 647 102.49 73.04 -39.99
C ASN A 647 103.41 73.52 -38.87
N VAL A 648 104.70 73.67 -39.17
CA VAL A 648 105.70 74.18 -38.23
C VAL A 648 106.04 75.62 -38.58
N SER A 649 106.05 76.49 -37.58
CA SER A 649 106.41 77.90 -37.70
C SER A 649 107.30 78.32 -36.52
N MET A 650 108.21 79.27 -36.72
CA MET A 650 108.98 79.84 -35.61
C MET A 650 108.17 80.92 -34.91
N LEU A 651 108.03 80.82 -33.58
CA LEU A 651 107.51 81.91 -32.75
C LEU A 651 108.61 82.90 -32.39
N ILE A 652 109.80 82.38 -32.08
CA ILE A 652 111.01 83.15 -31.78
C ILE A 652 112.12 82.58 -32.65
N ASN A 653 112.84 83.43 -33.39
CA ASN A 653 113.89 83.03 -34.32
C ASN A 653 115.05 84.04 -34.30
N ASN A 654 116.23 83.64 -34.80
CA ASN A 654 117.46 84.44 -34.88
C ASN A 654 118.02 84.88 -33.52
N GLN A 655 117.88 84.06 -32.49
CA GLN A 655 118.55 84.31 -31.22
C GLN A 655 120.08 84.19 -31.34
N LEU A 656 120.80 84.79 -30.38
CA LEU A 656 122.26 84.70 -30.31
C LEU A 656 122.70 83.25 -30.10
N ALA A 657 123.62 82.76 -30.95
CA ALA A 657 124.23 81.44 -30.81
C ALA A 657 125.23 81.37 -29.64
N ASN A 658 124.72 81.45 -28.40
CA ASN A 658 125.49 81.52 -27.16
C ASN A 658 125.14 80.44 -26.12
N ASN A 659 124.38 79.40 -26.52
CA ASN A 659 123.88 78.32 -25.67
C ASN A 659 122.97 78.74 -24.50
N SER A 660 122.44 79.97 -24.51
CA SER A 660 121.48 80.47 -23.50
C SER A 660 120.25 81.13 -24.10
N ALA A 661 120.32 81.69 -25.30
CA ALA A 661 119.17 82.24 -26.00
C ALA A 661 118.50 81.16 -26.86
N GLU A 662 117.19 80.99 -26.70
CA GLU A 662 116.42 79.89 -27.30
C GLU A 662 115.55 80.40 -28.47
N ASP A 663 115.64 79.73 -29.61
CA ASP A 663 114.61 79.81 -30.63
C ASP A 663 113.42 78.91 -30.22
N THR A 664 112.18 79.34 -30.50
CA THR A 664 110.98 78.58 -30.14
C THR A 664 110.18 78.26 -31.38
N ALA A 665 110.02 76.96 -31.68
CA ALA A 665 109.15 76.49 -32.74
C ALA A 665 107.75 76.18 -32.20
N HIS A 666 106.74 76.38 -33.04
CA HIS A 666 105.35 76.05 -32.76
C HIS A 666 104.78 75.22 -33.88
N VAL A 667 104.06 74.17 -33.51
CA VAL A 667 103.43 73.23 -34.42
C VAL A 667 101.91 73.36 -34.31
N VAL A 668 101.27 73.49 -35.47
CA VAL A 668 99.82 73.43 -35.60
C VAL A 668 99.48 72.14 -36.34
N VAL A 669 98.82 71.23 -35.64
CA VAL A 669 98.32 69.98 -36.22
C VAL A 669 96.83 70.14 -36.51
N LYS A 670 96.41 69.80 -37.74
CA LYS A 670 95.01 69.84 -38.15
C LYS A 670 94.53 68.53 -38.78
N ASP A 671 93.25 68.23 -38.59
CA ASP A 671 92.55 67.15 -39.29
C ASP A 671 92.18 67.56 -40.73
N SER A 672 91.55 66.66 -41.48
CA SER A 672 91.15 66.90 -42.87
C SER A 672 90.02 67.93 -43.03
N ALA A 673 89.29 68.24 -41.96
CA ALA A 673 88.28 69.28 -41.92
C ALA A 673 88.86 70.66 -41.53
N GLY A 674 90.16 70.73 -41.22
CA GLY A 674 90.87 71.94 -40.83
C GLY A 674 90.77 72.28 -39.33
N ASN A 675 90.21 71.39 -38.52
CA ASN A 675 90.12 71.57 -37.06
C ASN A 675 91.47 71.34 -36.41
N LEU A 676 91.76 72.08 -35.34
CA LEU A 676 92.96 71.86 -34.52
C LEU A 676 92.86 70.51 -33.80
N MET A 677 93.93 69.72 -33.83
CA MET A 677 94.01 68.44 -33.13
C MET A 677 94.85 68.61 -31.85
N PRO A 678 94.22 68.88 -30.68
CA PRO A 678 94.95 68.99 -29.42
C PRO A 678 95.53 67.64 -28.98
N ASN A 679 96.63 67.67 -28.23
CA ASN A 679 97.27 66.49 -27.62
C ASN A 679 97.81 65.44 -28.63
N VAL A 680 97.99 65.81 -29.90
CA VAL A 680 98.74 64.97 -30.84
C VAL A 680 100.22 64.99 -30.46
N ALA A 681 100.81 63.82 -30.28
CA ALA A 681 102.24 63.70 -30.02
C ALA A 681 103.03 64.18 -31.26
N VAL A 682 103.90 65.18 -31.07
CA VAL A 682 104.78 65.70 -32.12
C VAL A 682 106.22 65.30 -31.80
N ALA A 683 106.85 64.58 -32.73
CA ALA A 683 108.27 64.27 -32.67
C ALA A 683 109.06 65.38 -33.36
N TRP A 684 110.00 65.97 -32.63
CA TRP A 684 110.89 67.03 -33.14
C TRP A 684 112.27 66.46 -33.45
N SER A 685 112.93 66.98 -34.48
CA SER A 685 114.31 66.64 -34.81
C SER A 685 115.02 67.86 -35.39
N LEU A 686 116.34 67.94 -35.18
CA LEU A 686 117.21 68.92 -35.81
C LEU A 686 117.88 68.30 -37.03
N SER A 687 118.08 69.10 -38.07
CA SER A 687 118.91 68.72 -39.22
C SER A 687 120.40 68.63 -38.85
N ASP A 688 120.83 69.37 -37.83
CA ASP A 688 122.18 69.32 -37.26
C ASP A 688 122.11 69.42 -35.72
N SER A 689 122.44 68.31 -35.05
CA SER A 689 122.48 68.22 -33.59
C SER A 689 123.89 68.43 -33.00
N THR A 690 124.88 68.80 -33.83
CA THR A 690 126.26 69.03 -33.36
C THR A 690 126.48 70.44 -32.83
N THR A 691 125.65 71.39 -33.28
CA THR A 691 125.71 72.81 -32.88
C THR A 691 124.43 73.35 -32.24
N ALA A 692 123.38 72.54 -32.14
CA ALA A 692 122.09 72.89 -31.54
C ALA A 692 121.44 71.68 -30.84
N ALA A 693 120.55 71.93 -29.88
CA ALA A 693 119.76 70.92 -29.18
C ALA A 693 118.29 71.38 -29.05
N ILE A 694 117.34 70.42 -29.00
CA ILE A 694 115.90 70.64 -28.74
C ILE A 694 115.58 70.13 -27.34
#